data_AF-A0AA96ZJ13-F1
#
_entry.id   AF-A0AA96ZJ13-F1
#
_cell.length_a   1.000
_cell.length_b   1.000
_cell.length_c   1.000
_cell.angle_alpha   90.00
_cell.angle_beta   90.00
_cell.angle_gamma   90.00
#
_symmetry.space_group_name_H-M   'P 1'
#
loop_
_entity.id
_entity.type
_entity.pdbx_description
1 polymer ?
#
loop_
_entity_poly.entity_id
_entity_poly.type
_entity_poly.pdbx_seq_one_letter_code
_entity_poly.pdbx_strand_id
1 'polypeptide(L)'
;MSITIRPYQEGDAHDIAELYNRHRDNPNPVAGGITGAELERELAERDTATFLIATEDGRVVGTFGLFHSTGRRSARAGELIADMFFVAPAYRNGVITGRLFTEAVEWMMRCGCLVLRLTVNPANTVAFKLYRRVGCVSVGETVPGEDGNVELHNYIPLILRSVFHDLGPEAVAELGKLSSFGNVTDGRDGELRSDVRMVDGIRTVAYALALGAFKLTATIDVDRGLMLDAALTGPDDTTRQLRIAEPPYQVKAPGDGQPHRFGDRGLTAELDAAEGTLTVHAEGHHGPVFVSTWPSAEADRSAGWREGQARELEIEPVEHGVRVSERTGGNLVTGTLTLHQGVLHQEFSYTTRPGRIFQTVGLRQGDFTLTGPDGTAEQHPIGTGLGVRDTSEVVAAARTAPAGSALAWTDGTNRVELPAGHPVRLITTTLVERHLEPDADGTARLRTELATGPRPVATRPVADARLLDGQRKLTVKAAAGGITGWTEDGTKVLRSPAPRTRPFGCNPRWSAGAWVTREHHRHSLATGLGWGVPTEPAWEQKHPLGLAAPQERISWEVTAPEQCARPVRIDVHAPGADEETVLWLTPDTPADTAVVLDSAGTRRELDSAGFRQVWAAAAAVRLSSGHWLHVAPAGGPGSQEIVLRTTTSGLLIGCAATGTEAAWQLSVHPAPAI
;
A
#
# COMPACT_ATOMS: atom_id res chain seq x y z
N MET A 1 0.22 25.87 31.67
CA MET A 1 1.12 24.93 30.97
C MET A 1 1.06 25.27 29.50
N SER A 2 2.20 25.53 28.84
CA SER A 2 2.24 26.06 27.47
C SER A 2 2.85 25.04 26.52
N ILE A 3 2.02 24.52 25.62
CA ILE A 3 2.48 23.70 24.50
C ILE A 3 3.23 24.58 23.50
N THR A 4 4.45 24.18 23.16
CA THR A 4 5.30 24.83 22.16
C THR A 4 5.42 23.93 20.94
N ILE A 5 5.18 24.49 19.75
CA ILE A 5 5.45 23.83 18.48
C ILE A 5 6.68 24.47 17.87
N ARG A 6 7.63 23.64 17.43
CA ARG A 6 8.87 24.09 16.80
C ARG A 6 9.36 23.09 15.76
N PRO A 7 10.24 23.50 14.84
CA PRO A 7 10.98 22.55 14.02
C PRO A 7 11.82 21.57 14.85
N TYR A 8 12.04 20.40 14.28
CA TYR A 8 13.00 19.39 14.72
C TYR A 8 14.40 19.98 14.85
N GLN A 9 15.13 19.49 15.85
CA GLN A 9 16.52 19.83 16.14
C GLN A 9 17.32 18.54 16.39
N GLU A 10 18.63 18.61 16.16
CA GLU A 10 19.55 17.53 16.52
C GLU A 10 19.36 17.14 17.99
N GLY A 11 19.18 15.83 18.24
CA GLY A 11 18.89 15.28 19.58
C GLY A 11 17.42 14.94 19.84
N ASP A 12 16.45 15.49 19.09
CA ASP A 12 15.02 15.18 19.30
C ASP A 12 14.65 13.74 18.92
N ALA A 13 15.46 13.09 18.08
CA ALA A 13 15.14 11.78 17.50
C ALA A 13 14.92 10.68 18.55
N HIS A 14 15.65 10.72 19.67
CA HIS A 14 15.48 9.76 20.74
C HIS A 14 14.08 9.87 21.39
N ASP A 15 13.65 11.09 21.73
CA ASP A 15 12.36 11.33 22.39
C ASP A 15 11.16 11.02 21.48
N ILE A 16 11.31 11.28 20.18
CA ILE A 16 10.29 10.91 19.18
C ILE A 16 10.20 9.39 19.04
N ALA A 17 11.34 8.68 18.97
CA ALA A 17 11.36 7.23 18.94
C ALA A 17 10.71 6.63 20.20
N GLU A 18 10.99 7.18 21.39
CA GLU A 18 10.30 6.77 22.61
C GLU A 18 8.80 7.03 22.56
N LEU A 19 8.37 8.17 22.01
CA LEU A 19 6.95 8.48 21.84
C LEU A 19 6.26 7.43 20.98
N TYR A 20 6.83 7.09 19.82
CA TYR A 20 6.24 6.10 18.91
C TYR A 20 6.23 4.69 19.52
N ASN A 21 7.33 4.27 20.15
CA ASN A 21 7.43 2.94 20.77
C ASN A 21 6.44 2.75 21.92
N ARG A 22 6.05 3.83 22.62
CA ARG A 22 5.08 3.79 23.72
C ARG A 22 3.64 3.59 23.25
N HIS A 23 3.32 3.94 22.01
CA HIS A 23 1.95 3.98 21.50
C HIS A 23 1.74 2.99 20.35
N ARG A 24 0.86 2.01 20.56
CA ARG A 24 0.54 0.99 19.54
C ARG A 24 -0.14 1.55 18.30
N ASP A 25 -0.76 2.72 18.41
CA ASP A 25 -1.44 3.44 17.34
C ASP A 25 -0.57 4.55 16.73
N ASN A 26 0.76 4.47 16.91
CA ASN A 26 1.69 5.31 16.17
C ASN A 26 1.50 5.08 14.65
N PRO A 27 1.76 6.11 13.81
CA PRO A 27 1.44 6.06 12.38
C PRO A 27 2.32 5.10 11.58
N ASN A 28 3.51 4.77 12.07
CA ASN A 28 4.53 4.02 11.34
C ASN A 28 5.10 2.88 12.20
N PRO A 29 4.27 1.89 12.61
CA PRO A 29 4.68 0.90 13.58
C PRO A 29 5.69 -0.08 12.97
N VAL A 30 6.77 -0.33 13.72
CA VAL A 30 7.78 -1.34 13.36
C VAL A 30 7.87 -2.36 14.49
N ALA A 31 7.74 -3.65 14.19
CA ALA A 31 7.67 -4.72 15.20
C ALA A 31 8.92 -4.76 16.09
N GLY A 32 8.84 -4.37 17.37
CA GLY A 32 10.01 -4.24 18.25
C GLY A 32 10.50 -2.80 18.48
N GLY A 33 9.85 -1.80 17.87
CA GLY A 33 10.15 -0.37 18.04
C GLY A 33 11.37 0.15 17.26
N ILE A 34 11.48 1.46 17.13
CA ILE A 34 12.60 2.12 16.45
C ILE A 34 13.55 2.78 17.45
N THR A 35 14.80 2.94 17.08
CA THR A 35 15.81 3.69 17.83
C THR A 35 15.89 5.14 17.35
N GLY A 36 16.47 6.03 18.17
CA GLY A 36 16.71 7.42 17.76
C GLY A 36 17.62 7.52 16.52
N ALA A 37 18.64 6.65 16.41
CA ALA A 37 19.54 6.62 15.26
C ALA A 37 18.85 6.14 13.97
N GLU A 38 17.92 5.18 14.08
CA GLU A 38 17.09 4.77 12.94
C GLU A 38 16.13 5.90 12.52
N LEU A 39 15.54 6.63 13.46
CA LEU A 39 14.66 7.75 13.15
C LEU A 39 15.44 8.90 12.49
N GLU A 40 16.58 9.29 13.05
CA GLU A 40 17.42 10.35 12.47
C GLU A 40 17.83 10.01 11.04
N ARG A 41 18.21 8.75 10.81
CA ARG A 41 18.51 8.26 9.47
C ARG A 41 17.29 8.26 8.56
N GLU A 42 16.11 7.87 9.05
CA GLU A 42 14.86 7.93 8.28
C GLU A 42 14.55 9.36 7.83
N LEU A 43 14.68 10.35 8.72
CA LEU A 43 14.43 11.75 8.39
C LEU A 43 15.41 12.25 7.31
N ALA A 44 16.68 11.84 7.38
CA ALA A 44 17.66 12.18 6.36
C ALA A 44 17.35 11.49 5.02
N GLU A 45 17.05 10.19 5.04
CA GLU A 45 16.80 9.39 3.83
C GLU A 45 15.48 9.74 3.11
N ARG A 46 14.50 10.32 3.81
CA ARG A 46 13.22 10.79 3.24
C ARG A 46 13.30 12.16 2.56
N ASP A 47 14.45 12.82 2.65
CA ASP A 47 14.63 14.22 2.30
C ASP A 47 13.54 15.11 2.95
N THR A 48 13.63 15.20 4.27
CA THR A 48 12.66 15.90 5.10
C THR A 48 12.67 17.41 4.80
N ALA A 49 11.57 17.90 4.24
CA ALA A 49 11.40 19.31 3.94
C ALA A 49 11.17 20.13 5.22
N THR A 50 10.33 19.60 6.12
CA THR A 50 10.23 20.07 7.50
C THR A 50 9.66 18.98 8.41
N PHE A 51 10.06 19.00 9.68
CA PHE A 51 9.50 18.14 10.69
C PHE A 51 9.19 18.98 11.92
N LEU A 52 7.93 19.05 12.30
CA LEU A 52 7.46 19.81 13.44
C LEU A 52 7.29 18.89 14.64
N ILE A 53 7.67 19.39 15.81
CA ILE A 53 7.41 18.73 17.08
C ILE A 53 6.57 19.62 17.98
N ALA A 54 5.64 19.00 18.71
CA ALA A 54 4.91 19.62 19.80
C ALA A 54 5.51 19.13 21.12
N THR A 55 5.87 20.08 21.99
CA THR A 55 6.47 19.80 23.30
C THR A 55 5.64 20.40 24.43
N GLU A 56 5.55 19.67 25.54
CA GLU A 56 5.03 20.18 26.82
C GLU A 56 6.07 19.83 27.91
N ASP A 57 6.52 20.84 28.65
CA ASP A 57 7.55 20.71 29.70
C ASP A 57 8.81 19.94 29.24
N GLY A 58 9.24 20.21 27.99
CA GLY A 58 10.41 19.58 27.37
C GLY A 58 10.15 18.18 26.79
N ARG A 59 8.98 17.58 27.04
CA ARG A 59 8.62 16.26 26.51
C ARG A 59 7.94 16.37 25.15
N VAL A 60 8.36 15.56 24.18
CA VAL A 60 7.65 15.43 22.89
C VAL A 60 6.29 14.75 23.09
N VAL A 61 5.23 15.43 22.65
CA VAL A 61 3.82 14.99 22.76
C VAL A 61 3.11 14.92 21.42
N GLY A 62 3.73 15.41 20.34
CA GLY A 62 3.22 15.25 18.98
C GLY A 62 4.25 15.62 17.91
N THR A 63 3.98 15.20 16.69
CA THR A 63 4.85 15.30 15.51
C THR A 63 4.04 15.56 14.25
N PHE A 64 4.66 16.20 13.25
CA PHE A 64 4.13 16.35 11.90
C PHE A 64 5.31 16.44 10.91
N GLY A 65 5.50 15.44 10.05
CA GLY A 65 6.55 15.43 9.04
C GLY A 65 6.03 15.77 7.64
N LEU A 66 6.80 16.54 6.88
CA LEU A 66 6.61 16.81 5.45
C LEU A 66 7.86 16.34 4.69
N PHE A 67 7.66 15.44 3.73
CA PHE A 67 8.74 14.72 3.05
C PHE A 67 8.61 14.80 1.53
N HIS A 68 9.74 14.79 0.82
CA HIS A 68 9.74 14.58 -0.63
C HIS A 68 9.64 13.09 -0.99
N SER A 69 10.05 12.19 -0.09
CA SER A 69 9.88 10.74 -0.27
C SER A 69 9.49 10.07 1.04
N THR A 70 8.72 8.98 0.93
CA THR A 70 8.45 8.07 2.07
C THR A 70 9.16 6.73 1.91
N GLY A 71 10.06 6.61 0.93
CA GLY A 71 10.57 5.33 0.42
C GLY A 71 9.54 4.58 -0.43
N ARG A 72 8.28 4.55 0.00
CA ARG A 72 7.15 3.97 -0.75
C ARG A 72 6.79 4.79 -1.98
N ARG A 73 6.73 6.10 -1.81
CA ARG A 73 6.26 7.07 -2.80
C ARG A 73 7.19 8.26 -2.87
N SER A 74 7.24 8.88 -4.04
CA SER A 74 7.95 10.13 -4.28
C SER A 74 6.97 11.24 -4.62
N ALA A 75 7.13 12.40 -3.99
CA ALA A 75 6.33 13.58 -4.29
C ALA A 75 6.69 14.14 -5.67
N ARG A 76 5.70 14.66 -6.40
CA ARG A 76 5.97 15.36 -7.67
C ARG A 76 6.48 16.77 -7.39
N ALA A 77 6.91 17.46 -8.45
CA ALA A 77 7.33 18.85 -8.34
C ALA A 77 6.25 19.70 -7.64
N GLY A 78 6.67 20.35 -6.54
CA GLY A 78 5.85 21.21 -5.68
C GLY A 78 4.75 20.52 -4.88
N GLU A 79 4.79 19.19 -4.80
CA GLU A 79 4.04 18.42 -3.82
C GLU A 79 4.93 18.04 -2.64
N LEU A 80 4.32 17.78 -1.48
CA LEU A 80 4.96 17.15 -0.33
C LEU A 80 4.05 16.08 0.24
N ILE A 81 4.63 15.04 0.81
CA ILE A 81 3.90 13.97 1.49
C ILE A 81 3.96 14.23 3.01
N ALA A 82 2.80 14.42 3.62
CA ALA A 82 2.64 14.37 5.07
C ALA A 82 2.63 12.92 5.53
N ASP A 83 3.53 12.61 6.45
CA ASP A 83 3.60 11.34 7.17
C ASP A 83 4.09 11.61 8.60
N MET A 84 4.15 10.59 9.46
CA MET A 84 4.59 10.73 10.85
C MET A 84 3.79 11.77 11.65
N PHE A 85 2.53 12.02 11.26
CA PHE A 85 1.62 12.85 12.03
C PHE A 85 1.09 12.06 13.23
N PHE A 86 1.47 12.48 14.43
CA PHE A 86 1.05 11.82 15.66
C PHE A 86 0.82 12.83 16.77
N VAL A 87 -0.21 12.58 17.57
CA VAL A 87 -0.45 13.32 18.81
C VAL A 87 -0.76 12.29 19.89
N ALA A 88 -0.03 12.37 21.01
CA ALA A 88 -0.20 11.46 22.14
C ALA A 88 -1.67 11.49 22.60
N PRO A 89 -2.28 10.33 22.96
CA PRO A 89 -3.71 10.22 23.25
C PRO A 89 -4.27 11.26 24.22
N ALA A 90 -3.50 11.64 25.24
CA ALA A 90 -3.88 12.63 26.24
C ALA A 90 -4.12 14.05 25.68
N TYR A 91 -3.63 14.35 24.48
CA TYR A 91 -3.65 15.70 23.88
C TYR A 91 -4.54 15.82 22.65
N ARG A 92 -5.16 14.73 22.17
CA ARG A 92 -5.90 14.68 20.89
C ARG A 92 -7.15 15.57 20.84
N ASN A 93 -7.76 15.83 21.99
CA ASN A 93 -8.94 16.71 22.12
C ASN A 93 -8.55 18.18 22.41
N GLY A 94 -7.25 18.50 22.37
CA GLY A 94 -6.74 19.85 22.58
C GLY A 94 -6.50 20.61 21.28
N VAL A 95 -5.81 21.75 21.40
CA VAL A 95 -5.49 22.63 20.26
C VAL A 95 -4.28 22.16 19.44
N ILE A 96 -3.54 21.13 19.89
CA ILE A 96 -2.26 20.70 19.29
C ILE A 96 -2.43 20.32 17.83
N THR A 97 -3.41 19.47 17.52
CA THR A 97 -3.68 18.99 16.17
C THR A 97 -3.90 20.16 15.21
N GLY A 98 -4.80 21.10 15.56
CA GLY A 98 -5.07 22.27 14.73
C GLY A 98 -3.84 23.14 14.52
N ARG A 99 -3.07 23.39 15.59
CA ARG A 99 -1.85 24.21 15.51
C ARG A 99 -0.75 23.55 14.67
N LEU A 100 -0.51 22.25 14.78
CA LEU A 100 0.48 21.55 13.94
C LEU A 100 0.13 21.66 12.45
N PHE A 101 -1.16 21.51 12.09
CA PHE A 101 -1.63 21.72 10.72
C PHE A 101 -1.44 23.15 10.24
N THR A 102 -1.78 24.15 11.06
CA THR A 102 -1.60 25.55 10.72
C THR A 102 -0.13 25.88 10.46
N GLU A 103 0.77 25.50 11.37
CA GLU A 103 2.22 25.73 11.21
C GLU A 103 2.78 25.04 9.95
N ALA A 104 2.32 23.81 9.66
CA ALA A 104 2.71 23.08 8.46
C ALA A 104 2.26 23.80 7.18
N VAL A 105 1.00 24.26 7.11
CA VAL A 105 0.47 24.97 5.93
C VAL A 105 1.14 26.34 5.75
N GLU A 106 1.36 27.09 6.83
CA GLU A 106 2.10 28.36 6.78
C GLU A 106 3.54 28.16 6.28
N TRP A 107 4.18 27.07 6.68
CA TRP A 107 5.50 26.69 6.15
C TRP A 107 5.41 26.33 4.66
N MET A 108 4.42 25.55 4.24
CA MET A 108 4.20 25.18 2.84
C MET A 108 3.99 26.40 1.94
N MET A 109 3.20 27.37 2.39
CA MET A 109 2.97 28.61 1.65
C MET A 109 4.27 29.40 1.43
N ARG A 110 5.18 29.38 2.41
CA ARG A 110 6.49 30.06 2.31
C ARG A 110 7.48 29.34 1.40
N CYS A 111 7.54 28.00 1.44
CA CYS A 111 8.45 27.23 0.59
C CYS A 111 7.95 27.07 -0.85
N GLY A 112 6.66 27.36 -1.08
CA GLY A 112 6.03 27.29 -2.39
C GLY A 112 5.54 25.91 -2.82
N CYS A 113 5.33 25.02 -1.85
CA CYS A 113 4.59 23.78 -2.07
C CYS A 113 3.10 24.09 -2.30
N LEU A 114 2.49 23.50 -3.33
CA LEU A 114 1.10 23.77 -3.71
C LEU A 114 0.15 22.65 -3.34
N VAL A 115 0.64 21.42 -3.14
CA VAL A 115 -0.20 20.26 -2.85
C VAL A 115 0.37 19.48 -1.68
N LEU A 116 -0.46 19.24 -0.66
CA LEU A 116 -0.14 18.28 0.39
C LEU A 116 -0.76 16.92 0.05
N ARG A 117 0.04 15.88 0.01
CA ARG A 117 -0.40 14.49 -0.10
C ARG A 117 -0.30 13.83 1.25
N LEU A 118 -1.21 12.93 1.59
CA LEU A 118 -1.13 12.13 2.82
C LEU A 118 -1.82 10.79 2.62
N THR A 119 -1.45 9.80 3.43
CA THR A 119 -2.13 8.51 3.47
C THR A 119 -2.82 8.32 4.80
N VAL A 120 -3.93 7.57 4.79
CA VAL A 120 -4.70 7.30 6.00
C VAL A 120 -5.40 5.95 5.90
N ASN A 121 -5.38 5.17 6.98
CA ASN A 121 -6.24 4.01 7.10
C ASN A 121 -7.70 4.49 7.26
N PRO A 122 -8.62 4.21 6.32
CA PRO A 122 -9.98 4.72 6.41
C PRO A 122 -10.78 4.10 7.58
N ALA A 123 -10.33 2.97 8.16
CA ALA A 123 -10.89 2.44 9.39
C ALA A 123 -10.55 3.30 10.62
N ASN A 124 -9.49 4.14 10.56
CA ASN A 124 -9.24 5.21 11.52
C ASN A 124 -10.15 6.40 11.22
N THR A 125 -11.45 6.22 11.50
CA THR A 125 -12.50 7.20 11.17
C THR A 125 -12.27 8.58 11.80
N VAL A 126 -11.52 8.67 12.89
CA VAL A 126 -11.17 9.95 13.54
C VAL A 126 -10.19 10.73 12.66
N ALA A 127 -9.07 10.12 12.27
CA ALA A 127 -8.08 10.75 11.39
C ALA A 127 -8.66 11.03 10.00
N PHE A 128 -9.38 10.06 9.42
CA PHE A 128 -10.01 10.23 8.11
C PHE A 128 -10.95 11.45 8.09
N LYS A 129 -11.88 11.55 9.05
CA LYS A 129 -12.80 12.70 9.14
C LYS A 129 -12.08 14.02 9.40
N LEU A 130 -10.99 14.00 10.18
CA LEU A 130 -10.17 15.19 10.40
C LEU A 130 -9.58 15.69 9.07
N TYR A 131 -8.94 14.80 8.30
CA TYR A 131 -8.34 15.16 7.01
C TYR A 131 -9.37 15.68 6.01
N ARG A 132 -10.54 15.02 5.92
CA ARG A 132 -11.68 15.50 5.12
C ARG A 132 -12.12 16.92 5.51
N ARG A 133 -12.21 17.20 6.82
CA ARG A 133 -12.61 18.51 7.35
C ARG A 133 -11.61 19.63 7.06
N VAL A 134 -10.30 19.33 7.09
CA VAL A 134 -9.25 20.31 6.74
C VAL A 134 -9.06 20.48 5.24
N GLY A 135 -9.95 19.89 4.42
CA GLY A 135 -10.03 20.09 2.98
C GLY A 135 -9.37 19.01 2.13
N CYS A 136 -8.92 17.90 2.70
CA CYS A 136 -8.31 16.83 1.92
C CYS A 136 -9.35 16.07 1.07
N VAL A 137 -8.96 15.69 -0.14
CA VAL A 137 -9.78 15.07 -1.18
C VAL A 137 -9.23 13.75 -1.66
N SER A 138 -10.11 12.82 -1.98
CA SER A 138 -9.76 11.56 -2.61
C SER A 138 -9.70 11.77 -4.13
N VAL A 139 -8.48 11.80 -4.65
CA VAL A 139 -8.20 11.99 -6.09
C VAL A 139 -8.00 10.65 -6.80
N GLY A 140 -7.21 9.78 -6.18
CA GLY A 140 -6.86 8.46 -6.71
C GLY A 140 -7.76 7.36 -6.17
N GLU A 141 -7.15 6.20 -5.94
CA GLU A 141 -7.86 5.02 -5.46
C GLU A 141 -8.50 5.26 -4.11
N THR A 142 -9.82 5.03 -4.08
CA THR A 142 -10.64 5.20 -2.89
C THR A 142 -10.68 3.93 -2.04
N VAL A 143 -10.14 2.83 -2.56
CA VAL A 143 -10.05 1.54 -1.88
C VAL A 143 -8.65 1.40 -1.28
N PRO A 144 -8.52 1.00 0.00
CA PRO A 144 -7.23 0.72 0.61
C PRO A 144 -6.41 -0.30 -0.17
N GLY A 145 -5.16 0.06 -0.47
CA GLY A 145 -4.18 -0.88 -1.02
C GLY A 145 -3.66 -1.87 0.04
N GLU A 146 -2.59 -2.58 -0.27
CA GLU A 146 -2.03 -3.67 0.54
C GLU A 146 -1.62 -3.22 1.96
N ASP A 147 -1.11 -2.00 2.13
CA ASP A 147 -0.80 -1.45 3.47
C ASP A 147 -2.07 -1.02 4.23
N GLY A 148 -3.20 -0.92 3.55
CA GLY A 148 -4.48 -0.57 4.13
C GLY A 148 -4.75 0.93 4.21
N ASN A 149 -3.93 1.74 3.54
CA ASN A 149 -4.13 3.18 3.48
C ASN A 149 -4.75 3.60 2.14
N VAL A 150 -5.51 4.70 2.19
CA VAL A 150 -5.93 5.47 1.00
C VAL A 150 -5.19 6.80 0.96
N GLU A 151 -5.01 7.33 -0.23
CA GLU A 151 -4.33 8.60 -0.43
C GLU A 151 -5.31 9.76 -0.54
N LEU A 152 -5.01 10.85 0.18
CA LEU A 152 -5.76 12.10 0.12
C LEU A 152 -4.83 13.26 -0.27
N HIS A 153 -5.40 14.24 -0.95
CA HIS A 153 -4.68 15.42 -1.45
C HIS A 153 -5.31 16.69 -0.89
N ASN A 154 -4.52 17.72 -0.59
CA ASN A 154 -5.00 19.03 -0.19
C ASN A 154 -4.46 20.09 -1.16
N TYR A 155 -5.37 20.72 -1.89
CA TYR A 155 -5.06 21.76 -2.88
C TYR A 155 -5.28 23.18 -2.35
N ILE A 156 -5.56 23.37 -1.06
CA ILE A 156 -5.70 24.72 -0.49
C ILE A 156 -4.43 25.56 -0.67
N PRO A 157 -3.20 25.04 -0.50
CA PRO A 157 -2.00 25.83 -0.75
C PRO A 157 -1.90 26.34 -2.21
N LEU A 158 -2.25 25.49 -3.20
CA LEU A 158 -2.39 25.87 -4.61
C LEU A 158 -3.39 27.01 -4.78
N ILE A 159 -4.62 26.83 -4.27
CA ILE A 159 -5.71 27.80 -4.40
C ILE A 159 -5.27 29.17 -3.86
N LEU A 160 -4.79 29.19 -2.61
CA LEU A 160 -4.43 30.43 -1.95
C LEU A 160 -3.27 31.14 -2.66
N ARG A 161 -2.23 30.41 -3.05
CA ARG A 161 -1.10 31.01 -3.77
C ARG A 161 -1.53 31.58 -5.13
N SER A 162 -2.37 30.85 -5.87
CA SER A 162 -2.79 31.25 -7.21
C SER A 162 -3.67 32.50 -7.24
N VAL A 163 -4.39 32.82 -6.17
CA VAL A 163 -5.26 34.01 -6.11
C VAL A 163 -4.77 35.12 -5.18
N PHE A 164 -3.75 34.88 -4.34
CA PHE A 164 -3.35 35.79 -3.25
C PHE A 164 -3.20 37.25 -3.69
N HIS A 165 -2.57 37.48 -4.85
CA HIS A 165 -2.32 38.81 -5.38
C HIS A 165 -3.56 39.54 -5.92
N ASP A 166 -4.65 38.82 -6.21
CA ASP A 166 -5.90 39.39 -6.70
C ASP A 166 -6.93 39.59 -5.56
N LEU A 167 -6.62 39.17 -4.32
CA LEU A 167 -7.48 39.39 -3.16
C LEU A 167 -7.40 40.85 -2.68
N GLY A 168 -8.55 41.42 -2.34
CA GLY A 168 -8.62 42.76 -1.73
C GLY A 168 -8.12 42.77 -0.27
N PRO A 169 -7.76 43.95 0.29
CA PRO A 169 -7.18 44.05 1.63
C PRO A 169 -8.03 43.42 2.75
N GLU A 170 -9.36 43.52 2.64
CA GLU A 170 -10.29 42.93 3.62
C GLU A 170 -10.27 41.40 3.58
N ALA A 171 -10.30 40.80 2.40
CA ALA A 171 -10.22 39.35 2.24
C ALA A 171 -8.86 38.80 2.70
N VAL A 172 -7.76 39.54 2.44
CA VAL A 172 -6.43 39.20 2.96
C VAL A 172 -6.39 39.27 4.49
N ALA A 173 -7.03 40.29 5.09
CA ALA A 173 -7.13 40.40 6.54
C ALA A 173 -7.93 39.25 7.17
N GLU A 174 -9.04 38.82 6.55
CA GLU A 174 -9.79 37.63 7.01
C GLU A 174 -8.97 36.35 6.86
N LEU A 175 -8.23 36.18 5.76
CA LEU A 175 -7.32 35.05 5.58
C LEU A 175 -6.27 35.01 6.70
N GLY A 176 -5.70 36.16 7.09
CA GLY A 176 -4.74 36.26 8.19
C GLY A 176 -5.32 35.98 9.59
N LYS A 177 -6.64 35.94 9.75
CA LYS A 177 -7.32 35.59 11.02
C LYS A 177 -7.63 34.09 11.13
N LEU A 178 -7.39 33.31 10.08
CA LEU A 178 -7.69 31.88 10.08
C LEU A 178 -6.75 31.13 11.03
N SER A 179 -7.26 30.80 12.22
CA SER A 179 -6.53 30.00 13.20
C SER A 179 -6.52 28.50 12.85
N SER A 180 -7.40 28.04 11.94
CA SER A 180 -7.47 26.65 11.49
C SER A 180 -8.19 26.51 10.15
N PHE A 181 -7.60 25.74 9.24
CA PHE A 181 -8.22 25.34 7.96
C PHE A 181 -9.43 24.43 8.11
N GLY A 182 -9.65 23.81 9.29
CA GLY A 182 -10.78 22.91 9.55
C GLY A 182 -12.16 23.59 9.53
N ASN A 183 -12.22 24.91 9.63
CA ASN A 183 -13.47 25.70 9.55
C ASN A 183 -13.60 26.42 8.21
N VAL A 184 -12.64 26.25 7.30
CA VAL A 184 -12.56 26.99 6.04
C VAL A 184 -13.32 26.25 4.95
N THR A 185 -13.43 24.92 4.96
CA THR A 185 -14.11 24.22 3.85
C THR A 185 -15.60 24.03 4.11
N ASP A 186 -16.45 24.17 3.07
CA ASP A 186 -17.79 23.58 3.09
C ASP A 186 -17.59 22.08 3.33
N GLY A 187 -17.85 21.63 4.56
CA GLY A 187 -17.33 20.37 5.07
C GLY A 187 -17.62 19.19 4.14
N ARG A 188 -16.57 18.47 3.76
CA ARG A 188 -16.71 17.22 3.02
C ARG A 188 -17.25 16.12 3.93
N ASP A 189 -18.06 15.23 3.38
CA ASP A 189 -18.51 14.06 4.12
C ASP A 189 -17.34 13.15 4.52
N GLY A 190 -17.60 12.31 5.52
CA GLY A 190 -16.67 11.28 5.96
C GLY A 190 -16.80 9.97 5.18
N GLU A 191 -17.30 10.01 3.95
CA GLU A 191 -17.48 8.83 3.11
C GLU A 191 -16.24 8.55 2.27
N LEU A 192 -16.01 7.27 2.01
CA LEU A 192 -14.89 6.79 1.23
C LEU A 192 -15.31 6.71 -0.24
N ARG A 193 -15.26 7.86 -0.93
CA ARG A 193 -15.64 8.01 -2.34
C ARG A 193 -14.75 9.02 -3.03
N SER A 194 -14.67 8.93 -4.35
CA SER A 194 -13.89 9.89 -5.14
C SER A 194 -14.55 11.26 -5.09
N ASP A 195 -13.76 12.31 -4.88
CA ASP A 195 -14.22 13.70 -5.01
C ASP A 195 -14.09 14.22 -6.45
N VAL A 196 -13.49 13.43 -7.34
CA VAL A 196 -13.18 13.82 -8.72
C VAL A 196 -14.43 13.74 -9.57
N ARG A 197 -14.61 14.74 -10.43
CA ARG A 197 -15.64 14.79 -11.46
C ARG A 197 -15.01 15.00 -12.82
N MET A 198 -15.52 14.34 -13.83
CA MET A 198 -15.14 14.62 -15.22
C MET A 198 -15.89 15.86 -15.72
N VAL A 199 -15.14 16.90 -16.10
CA VAL A 199 -15.67 18.13 -16.72
C VAL A 199 -14.86 18.38 -17.98
N ASP A 200 -15.50 18.37 -19.14
CA ASP A 200 -14.85 18.56 -20.45
C ASP A 200 -13.64 17.65 -20.70
N GLY A 201 -13.69 16.41 -20.21
CA GLY A 201 -12.60 15.43 -20.33
C GLY A 201 -11.46 15.62 -19.32
N ILE A 202 -11.57 16.58 -18.40
CA ILE A 202 -10.58 16.84 -17.35
C ILE A 202 -11.10 16.28 -16.01
N ARG A 203 -10.21 15.62 -15.26
CA ARG A 203 -10.48 15.21 -13.88
C ARG A 203 -10.39 16.44 -12.98
N THR A 204 -11.52 16.84 -12.42
CA THR A 204 -11.63 18.08 -11.64
C THR A 204 -12.12 17.86 -10.23
N VAL A 205 -11.66 18.72 -9.31
CA VAL A 205 -12.20 18.82 -7.95
C VAL A 205 -12.58 20.28 -7.67
N ALA A 206 -13.79 20.48 -7.15
CA ALA A 206 -14.26 21.79 -6.70
C ALA A 206 -13.98 22.00 -5.20
N TYR A 207 -13.65 23.22 -4.84
CA TYR A 207 -13.47 23.71 -3.47
C TYR A 207 -14.35 24.91 -3.21
N ALA A 208 -14.80 25.03 -1.95
CA ALA A 208 -15.46 26.19 -1.41
C ALA A 208 -14.84 26.50 -0.04
N LEU A 209 -14.20 27.67 0.06
CA LEU A 209 -13.44 28.13 1.21
C LEU A 209 -14.11 29.35 1.85
N ALA A 210 -14.59 29.24 3.08
CA ALA A 210 -15.05 30.33 3.92
C ALA A 210 -13.87 31.10 4.53
N LEU A 211 -13.74 32.37 4.15
CA LEU A 211 -12.71 33.30 4.59
C LEU A 211 -13.39 34.43 5.40
N GLY A 212 -13.81 34.11 6.62
CA GLY A 212 -14.59 35.03 7.44
C GLY A 212 -15.94 35.32 6.79
N ALA A 213 -16.17 36.57 6.39
CA ALA A 213 -17.40 36.99 5.69
C ALA A 213 -17.34 36.76 4.16
N PHE A 214 -16.22 36.28 3.63
CA PHE A 214 -16.05 35.99 2.21
C PHE A 214 -16.13 34.48 1.94
N LYS A 215 -16.50 34.12 0.70
CA LYS A 215 -16.45 32.75 0.20
C LYS A 215 -15.63 32.68 -1.08
N LEU A 216 -14.58 31.86 -1.10
CA LEU A 216 -13.73 31.60 -2.26
C LEU A 216 -14.08 30.22 -2.85
N THR A 217 -14.55 30.17 -4.09
CA THR A 217 -14.75 28.92 -4.83
C THR A 217 -13.63 28.72 -5.83
N ALA A 218 -13.17 27.48 -6.02
CA ALA A 218 -12.12 27.14 -6.98
C ALA A 218 -12.35 25.76 -7.62
N THR A 219 -11.89 25.59 -8.86
CA THR A 219 -11.90 24.31 -9.57
C THR A 219 -10.46 23.92 -9.94
N ILE A 220 -10.07 22.69 -9.62
CA ILE A 220 -8.70 22.19 -9.79
C ILE A 220 -8.67 21.05 -10.82
N ASP A 221 -7.75 21.12 -11.78
CA ASP A 221 -7.29 19.98 -12.58
C ASP A 221 -6.31 19.16 -11.74
N VAL A 222 -6.73 17.96 -11.35
CA VAL A 222 -5.98 17.13 -10.40
C VAL A 222 -4.81 16.39 -11.05
N ASP A 223 -4.85 16.16 -12.36
CA ASP A 223 -3.78 15.44 -13.07
C ASP A 223 -2.60 16.39 -13.36
N ARG A 224 -2.91 17.65 -13.72
CA ARG A 224 -1.90 18.69 -13.99
C ARG A 224 -1.54 19.52 -12.76
N GLY A 225 -2.31 19.41 -11.68
CA GLY A 225 -2.12 20.21 -10.47
C GLY A 225 -2.32 21.71 -10.71
N LEU A 226 -3.31 22.08 -11.54
CA LEU A 226 -3.58 23.47 -11.95
C LEU A 226 -4.94 23.96 -11.45
N MET A 227 -5.04 25.25 -11.13
CA MET A 227 -6.33 25.88 -10.88
C MET A 227 -6.94 26.36 -12.19
N LEU A 228 -8.15 25.89 -12.49
CA LEU A 228 -8.88 26.18 -13.74
C LEU A 228 -9.76 27.43 -13.63
N ASP A 229 -10.42 27.60 -12.47
CA ASP A 229 -11.36 28.69 -12.22
C ASP A 229 -11.33 29.08 -10.73
N ALA A 230 -11.58 30.35 -10.43
CA ALA A 230 -11.72 30.83 -9.07
C ALA A 230 -12.55 32.12 -8.94
N ALA A 231 -13.47 32.16 -7.99
CA ALA A 231 -14.33 33.31 -7.72
C ALA A 231 -14.43 33.63 -6.23
N LEU A 232 -14.55 34.92 -5.90
CA LEU A 232 -14.76 35.41 -4.54
C LEU A 232 -16.17 36.01 -4.41
N THR A 233 -16.94 35.50 -3.47
CA THR A 233 -18.21 36.08 -3.04
C THR A 233 -18.00 36.89 -1.77
N GLY A 234 -18.40 38.16 -1.80
CA GLY A 234 -18.33 39.09 -0.67
C GLY A 234 -19.49 38.96 0.31
N PRO A 235 -19.46 39.72 1.43
CA PRO A 235 -20.54 39.74 2.43
C PRO A 235 -21.87 40.31 1.91
N ASP A 236 -21.85 40.99 0.77
CA ASP A 236 -23.01 41.52 0.06
C ASP A 236 -23.56 40.55 -1.00
N ASP A 237 -23.12 39.28 -0.97
CA ASP A 237 -23.41 38.22 -1.94
C ASP A 237 -22.95 38.55 -3.38
N THR A 238 -22.15 39.60 -3.58
CA THR A 238 -21.59 39.89 -4.91
C THR A 238 -20.44 38.95 -5.21
N THR A 239 -20.45 38.34 -6.40
CA THR A 239 -19.41 37.40 -6.83
C THR A 239 -18.53 38.02 -7.91
N ARG A 240 -17.21 37.98 -7.70
CA ARG A 240 -16.20 38.46 -8.64
C ARG A 240 -15.27 37.33 -9.04
N GLN A 241 -15.01 37.21 -10.34
CA GLN A 241 -14.00 36.30 -10.86
C GLN A 241 -12.59 36.80 -10.54
N LEU A 242 -11.74 35.88 -10.07
CA LEU A 242 -10.38 36.17 -9.65
C LEU A 242 -9.39 35.90 -10.79
N ARG A 243 -8.32 36.68 -10.82
CA ARG A 243 -7.19 36.40 -11.70
C ARG A 243 -6.35 35.27 -11.11
N ILE A 244 -6.10 34.25 -11.92
CA ILE A 244 -5.32 33.07 -11.57
C ILE A 244 -3.87 33.29 -11.99
N ALA A 245 -2.94 33.24 -11.03
CA ALA A 245 -1.52 33.21 -11.33
C ALA A 245 -1.10 31.82 -11.83
N GLU A 246 -0.23 31.79 -12.84
CA GLU A 246 0.40 30.54 -13.30
C GLU A 246 1.27 29.93 -12.18
N PRO A 247 1.25 28.61 -12.01
CA PRO A 247 2.11 27.96 -11.03
C PRO A 247 3.58 28.06 -11.44
N PRO A 248 4.50 28.13 -10.47
CA PRO A 248 5.94 28.28 -10.73
C PRO A 248 6.61 27.01 -11.26
N TYR A 249 5.88 25.91 -11.41
CA TYR A 249 6.39 24.64 -11.91
C TYR A 249 5.34 23.92 -12.77
N GLN A 250 5.81 23.02 -13.62
CA GLN A 250 4.97 22.15 -14.44
C GLN A 250 4.99 20.73 -13.87
N VAL A 251 3.81 20.17 -13.59
CA VAL A 251 3.67 18.74 -13.29
C VAL A 251 3.84 17.98 -14.61
N LYS A 252 4.83 17.11 -14.68
CA LYS A 252 5.02 16.25 -15.84
C LYS A 252 3.91 15.20 -15.88
N ALA A 253 3.20 15.13 -16.99
CA ALA A 253 2.31 14.02 -17.25
C ALA A 253 3.16 12.74 -17.47
N PRO A 254 2.67 11.56 -17.07
CA PRO A 254 3.26 10.30 -17.50
C PRO A 254 3.34 10.28 -19.03
N GLY A 255 4.47 9.82 -19.59
CA GLY A 255 4.58 9.66 -21.04
C GLY A 255 3.80 8.44 -21.52
N ASP A 256 3.20 8.52 -22.71
CA ASP A 256 2.49 7.39 -23.35
C ASP A 256 3.44 6.39 -24.04
N GLY A 257 4.70 6.34 -23.60
CA GLY A 257 5.73 5.49 -24.20
C GLY A 257 5.41 4.01 -23.98
N GLN A 258 5.48 3.20 -25.05
CA GLN A 258 5.36 1.75 -24.88
C GLN A 258 6.56 1.21 -24.08
N PRO A 259 6.35 0.24 -23.17
CA PRO A 259 7.45 -0.38 -22.45
C PRO A 259 8.47 -1.02 -23.39
N HIS A 260 9.76 -0.84 -23.08
CA HIS A 260 10.83 -1.50 -23.82
C HIS A 260 11.01 -2.93 -23.32
N ARG A 261 10.97 -3.91 -24.21
CA ARG A 261 11.02 -5.34 -23.87
C ARG A 261 12.29 -6.01 -24.37
N PHE A 262 12.91 -6.81 -23.51
CA PHE A 262 14.11 -7.60 -23.85
C PHE A 262 14.20 -8.85 -22.96
N GLY A 263 14.93 -9.88 -23.39
CA GLY A 263 15.11 -11.11 -22.62
C GLY A 263 15.26 -12.34 -23.51
N ASP A 264 15.49 -13.49 -22.88
CA ASP A 264 15.59 -14.79 -23.53
C ASP A 264 15.14 -15.93 -22.58
N ARG A 265 15.11 -17.16 -23.10
CA ARG A 265 14.87 -18.41 -22.32
C ARG A 265 13.62 -18.38 -21.42
N GLY A 266 12.51 -17.86 -21.92
CA GLY A 266 11.26 -17.79 -21.16
C GLY A 266 11.25 -16.71 -20.07
N LEU A 267 12.21 -15.79 -20.10
CA LEU A 267 12.20 -14.57 -19.29
C LEU A 267 11.99 -13.35 -20.19
N THR A 268 11.22 -12.38 -19.70
CA THR A 268 11.00 -11.10 -20.39
C THR A 268 11.10 -9.97 -19.39
N ALA A 269 12.04 -9.06 -19.62
CA ALA A 269 12.14 -7.80 -18.92
C ALA A 269 11.35 -6.73 -19.66
N GLU A 270 10.60 -5.90 -18.92
CA GLU A 270 9.88 -4.73 -19.43
C GLU A 270 10.34 -3.49 -18.65
N LEU A 271 10.83 -2.47 -19.36
CA LEU A 271 11.19 -1.18 -18.79
C LEU A 271 10.09 -0.16 -19.09
N ASP A 272 9.48 0.39 -18.05
CA ASP A 272 8.56 1.51 -18.14
C ASP A 272 9.32 2.79 -18.54
N ALA A 273 8.93 3.38 -19.68
CA ALA A 273 9.56 4.59 -20.21
C ALA A 273 9.21 5.85 -19.41
N ALA A 274 8.13 5.86 -18.61
CA ALA A 274 7.71 7.01 -17.83
C ALA A 274 8.46 7.13 -16.50
N GLU A 275 8.67 6.02 -15.79
CA GLU A 275 9.28 6.03 -14.45
C GLU A 275 10.64 5.31 -14.37
N GLY A 276 10.98 4.50 -15.38
CA GLY A 276 12.21 3.70 -15.40
C GLY A 276 12.12 2.41 -14.57
N THR A 277 10.93 2.04 -14.11
CA THR A 277 10.70 0.79 -13.39
C THR A 277 10.92 -0.40 -14.33
N LEU A 278 11.80 -1.31 -13.93
CA LEU A 278 12.09 -2.55 -14.65
C LEU A 278 11.33 -3.71 -13.99
N THR A 279 10.48 -4.40 -14.74
CA THR A 279 9.85 -5.66 -14.30
C THR A 279 10.43 -6.84 -15.08
N VAL A 280 10.56 -8.00 -14.45
CA VAL A 280 10.96 -9.25 -15.11
C VAL A 280 9.87 -10.30 -14.90
N HIS A 281 9.43 -10.91 -15.98
CA HIS A 281 8.40 -11.92 -16.05
C HIS A 281 9.01 -13.26 -16.45
N ALA A 282 8.44 -14.34 -15.91
CA ALA A 282 8.79 -15.71 -16.25
C ALA A 282 7.60 -16.39 -16.94
N GLU A 283 7.87 -17.15 -18.00
CA GLU A 283 6.87 -17.96 -18.69
C GLU A 283 6.20 -18.94 -17.71
N GLY A 284 4.86 -18.91 -17.66
CA GLY A 284 4.07 -19.74 -16.75
C GLY A 284 3.98 -19.22 -15.30
N HIS A 285 4.68 -18.15 -14.94
CA HIS A 285 4.51 -17.48 -13.65
C HIS A 285 3.44 -16.38 -13.77
N HIS A 286 2.53 -16.31 -12.79
CA HIS A 286 1.53 -15.26 -12.74
C HIS A 286 2.14 -13.96 -12.17
N GLY A 287 2.26 -12.92 -13.00
CA GLY A 287 2.86 -11.63 -12.65
C GLY A 287 4.40 -11.61 -12.67
N PRO A 288 5.04 -10.48 -12.31
CA PRO A 288 6.50 -10.36 -12.32
C PRO A 288 7.14 -11.24 -11.25
N VAL A 289 8.31 -11.81 -11.55
CA VAL A 289 9.19 -12.50 -10.59
C VAL A 289 10.18 -11.55 -9.94
N PHE A 290 10.47 -10.41 -10.57
CA PHE A 290 11.38 -9.39 -10.06
C PHE A 290 10.96 -8.00 -10.54
N VAL A 291 11.15 -6.99 -9.69
CA VAL A 291 10.92 -5.58 -9.99
C VAL A 291 12.08 -4.77 -9.45
N SER A 292 12.57 -3.77 -10.19
CA SER A 292 13.62 -2.84 -9.77
C SER A 292 13.23 -1.41 -10.12
N THR A 293 13.32 -0.51 -9.15
CA THR A 293 13.11 0.93 -9.39
C THR A 293 14.33 1.56 -10.06
N TRP A 294 14.10 2.70 -10.73
CA TRP A 294 15.18 3.55 -11.24
C TRP A 294 15.79 4.40 -10.10
N PRO A 295 17.13 4.50 -10.00
CA PRO A 295 17.78 5.19 -8.88
C PRO A 295 17.55 6.70 -8.83
N SER A 296 17.21 7.35 -9.95
CA SER A 296 17.18 8.82 -10.11
C SER A 296 18.53 9.53 -10.12
N ALA A 297 18.70 10.49 -11.03
CA ALA A 297 19.81 11.45 -11.03
C ALA A 297 19.77 12.49 -9.88
N GLU A 298 18.63 12.62 -9.19
CA GLU A 298 18.47 13.46 -8.00
C GLU A 298 18.28 12.53 -6.79
N ALA A 299 19.27 12.47 -5.90
CA ALA A 299 19.28 11.49 -4.81
C ALA A 299 18.12 11.66 -3.83
N ASP A 300 17.73 12.90 -3.57
CA ASP A 300 16.56 13.35 -2.81
C ASP A 300 15.23 12.96 -3.45
N ARG A 301 15.23 12.59 -4.74
CA ARG A 301 14.05 12.14 -5.49
C ARG A 301 14.15 10.70 -5.98
N SER A 302 14.77 9.85 -5.17
CA SER A 302 14.75 8.39 -5.35
C SER A 302 13.32 7.92 -5.67
N ALA A 303 13.16 7.05 -6.67
CA ALA A 303 11.84 6.50 -7.01
C ALA A 303 11.34 5.58 -5.88
N GLY A 304 10.10 5.78 -5.44
CA GLY A 304 9.49 4.90 -4.45
C GLY A 304 9.09 3.55 -5.05
N TRP A 305 9.11 2.48 -4.24
CA TRP A 305 8.78 1.13 -4.76
C TRP A 305 7.30 0.94 -5.11
N ARG A 306 6.41 1.83 -4.65
CA ARG A 306 4.99 1.83 -5.02
C ARG A 306 4.65 2.84 -6.10
N GLU A 307 5.39 3.94 -6.13
CA GLU A 307 5.16 5.06 -7.05
C GLU A 307 6.43 5.88 -7.17
N GLY A 308 6.92 6.01 -8.41
CA GLY A 308 7.97 6.93 -8.77
C GLY A 308 7.41 8.30 -9.19
N GLN A 309 8.32 9.21 -9.51
CA GLN A 309 7.98 10.41 -10.26
C GLN A 309 8.17 10.11 -11.76
N ALA A 310 7.31 10.65 -12.62
CA ALA A 310 7.52 10.65 -14.06
C ALA A 310 8.82 11.40 -14.43
N ARG A 311 9.60 10.82 -15.35
CA ARG A 311 10.95 11.25 -15.73
C ARG A 311 11.09 11.38 -17.23
N GLU A 312 12.07 12.17 -17.64
CA GLU A 312 12.53 12.17 -19.03
C GLU A 312 13.73 11.23 -19.12
N LEU A 313 13.50 10.08 -19.75
CA LEU A 313 14.50 9.04 -19.94
C LEU A 313 14.86 8.94 -21.42
N GLU A 314 16.15 9.02 -21.72
CA GLU A 314 16.69 8.68 -23.03
C GLU A 314 16.97 7.17 -23.04
N ILE A 315 16.27 6.42 -23.90
CA ILE A 315 16.36 4.95 -23.95
C ILE A 315 16.89 4.52 -25.32
N GLU A 316 18.01 3.80 -25.31
CA GLU A 316 18.67 3.27 -26.49
C GLU A 316 18.75 1.73 -26.40
N PRO A 317 18.30 0.98 -27.42
CA PRO A 317 18.51 -0.47 -27.45
C PRO A 317 20.00 -0.83 -27.46
N VAL A 318 20.38 -1.87 -26.72
CA VAL A 318 21.71 -2.49 -26.78
C VAL A 318 21.57 -4.01 -26.93
N GLU A 319 22.69 -4.70 -27.13
CA GLU A 319 22.66 -6.17 -27.17
C GLU A 319 22.10 -6.73 -25.85
N HIS A 320 21.05 -7.55 -25.96
CA HIS A 320 20.33 -8.16 -24.82
C HIS A 320 19.71 -7.19 -23.82
N GLY A 321 19.47 -5.93 -24.19
CA GLY A 321 18.96 -4.96 -23.23
C GLY A 321 18.78 -3.54 -23.73
N VAL A 322 18.84 -2.61 -22.79
CA VAL A 322 18.69 -1.18 -23.02
C VAL A 322 19.73 -0.38 -22.25
N ARG A 323 20.14 0.75 -22.82
CA ARG A 323 20.84 1.82 -22.11
C ARG A 323 19.85 2.94 -21.84
N VAL A 324 19.81 3.39 -20.60
CA VAL A 324 18.89 4.42 -20.10
C VAL A 324 19.72 5.57 -19.55
N SER A 325 19.41 6.80 -19.93
CA SER A 325 20.04 7.99 -19.35
C SER A 325 19.00 8.98 -18.84
N GLU A 326 19.25 9.56 -17.67
CA GLU A 326 18.44 10.61 -17.06
C GLU A 326 19.34 11.83 -16.79
N ARG A 327 18.90 13.01 -17.22
CA ARG A 327 19.58 14.29 -16.98
C ARG A 327 18.67 15.22 -16.21
N THR A 328 19.07 15.66 -15.03
CA THR A 328 18.29 16.63 -14.23
C THR A 328 19.22 17.43 -13.33
N GLY A 329 18.99 18.74 -13.21
CA GLY A 329 19.76 19.60 -12.30
C GLY A 329 21.27 19.68 -12.59
N GLY A 330 21.71 19.32 -13.81
CA GLY A 330 23.13 19.19 -14.16
C GLY A 330 23.77 17.84 -13.80
N ASN A 331 23.02 16.95 -13.15
CA ASN A 331 23.41 15.57 -12.87
C ASN A 331 23.04 14.65 -14.04
N LEU A 332 23.83 13.61 -14.23
CA LEU A 332 23.60 12.55 -15.20
C LEU A 332 23.74 11.19 -14.51
N VAL A 333 22.78 10.32 -14.76
CA VAL A 333 22.88 8.88 -14.49
C VAL A 333 22.68 8.14 -15.79
N THR A 334 23.58 7.21 -16.10
CA THR A 334 23.44 6.29 -17.22
C THR A 334 23.47 4.86 -16.68
N GLY A 335 22.44 4.08 -17.00
CA GLY A 335 22.31 2.67 -16.65
C GLY A 335 22.27 1.80 -17.89
N THR A 336 23.06 0.73 -17.95
CA THR A 336 22.92 -0.33 -18.96
C THR A 336 22.29 -1.54 -18.29
N LEU A 337 21.09 -1.92 -18.73
CA LEU A 337 20.28 -3.00 -18.18
C LEU A 337 20.19 -4.12 -19.22
N THR A 338 20.73 -5.30 -18.90
CA THR A 338 20.74 -6.44 -19.82
C THR A 338 20.22 -7.71 -19.14
N LEU A 339 19.42 -8.49 -19.87
CA LEU A 339 18.90 -9.78 -19.43
C LEU A 339 19.31 -10.84 -20.44
N HIS A 340 20.27 -11.68 -20.06
CA HIS A 340 20.79 -12.74 -20.93
C HIS A 340 21.07 -14.00 -20.12
N GLN A 341 20.64 -15.16 -20.63
CA GLN A 341 20.89 -16.48 -20.01
C GLN A 341 20.46 -16.57 -18.53
N GLY A 342 19.34 -15.95 -18.18
CA GLY A 342 18.85 -15.94 -16.79
C GLY A 342 19.62 -14.99 -15.87
N VAL A 343 20.38 -14.06 -16.41
CA VAL A 343 21.13 -13.08 -15.63
C VAL A 343 20.70 -11.67 -15.99
N LEU A 344 20.18 -10.94 -15.01
CA LEU A 344 19.97 -9.51 -15.09
C LEU A 344 21.20 -8.76 -14.56
N HIS A 345 21.92 -8.09 -15.45
CA HIS A 345 22.98 -7.15 -15.12
C HIS A 345 22.46 -5.71 -15.21
N GLN A 346 22.84 -4.90 -14.23
CA GLN A 346 22.55 -3.47 -14.21
C GLN A 346 23.84 -2.72 -13.87
N GLU A 347 24.38 -2.00 -14.83
CA GLU A 347 25.63 -1.24 -14.68
C GLU A 347 25.34 0.25 -14.75
N PHE A 348 25.78 1.01 -13.74
CA PHE A 348 25.48 2.43 -13.62
C PHE A 348 26.75 3.27 -13.56
N SER A 349 26.74 4.37 -14.29
CA SER A 349 27.70 5.48 -14.15
C SER A 349 26.94 6.77 -13.87
N TYR A 350 27.55 7.65 -13.08
CA TYR A 350 26.88 8.86 -12.63
C TYR A 350 27.86 9.98 -12.26
N THR A 351 27.40 11.23 -12.39
CA THR A 351 28.19 12.41 -12.01
C THR A 351 28.21 12.65 -10.50
N THR A 352 27.08 12.38 -9.85
CA THR A 352 26.85 12.46 -8.40
C THR A 352 26.16 11.20 -7.96
N ARG A 353 26.35 10.79 -6.71
CA ARG A 353 25.71 9.58 -6.19
C ARG A 353 24.18 9.68 -6.42
N PRO A 354 23.58 8.72 -7.14
CA PRO A 354 22.17 8.76 -7.45
C PRO A 354 21.35 8.32 -6.23
N GLY A 355 20.03 8.37 -6.37
CA GLY A 355 19.14 7.87 -5.35
C GLY A 355 19.17 6.35 -5.18
N ARG A 356 18.30 5.87 -4.30
CA ARG A 356 18.23 4.46 -3.87
C ARG A 356 17.51 3.60 -4.88
N ILE A 357 17.90 2.32 -4.95
CA ILE A 357 17.18 1.30 -5.72
C ILE A 357 16.44 0.39 -4.76
N PHE A 358 15.13 0.26 -4.98
CA PHE A 358 14.29 -0.72 -4.31
C PHE A 358 14.00 -1.87 -5.27
N GLN A 359 14.15 -3.10 -4.78
CA GLN A 359 13.93 -4.29 -5.56
C GLN A 359 12.98 -5.24 -4.85
N THR A 360 11.96 -5.66 -5.58
CA THR A 360 10.93 -6.57 -5.08
C THR A 360 11.04 -7.91 -5.80
N VAL A 361 11.10 -8.99 -5.02
CA VAL A 361 10.98 -10.36 -5.52
C VAL A 361 9.50 -10.74 -5.51
N GLY A 362 8.97 -11.11 -6.68
CA GLY A 362 7.54 -11.33 -6.90
C GLY A 362 7.03 -12.72 -6.51
N LEU A 363 7.88 -13.58 -5.94
CA LEU A 363 7.47 -14.86 -5.38
C LEU A 363 6.74 -14.61 -4.07
N ARG A 364 5.51 -15.13 -3.94
CA ARG A 364 4.67 -15.00 -2.73
C ARG A 364 4.65 -16.23 -1.85
N GLN A 365 5.03 -17.38 -2.40
CA GLN A 365 5.08 -18.67 -1.72
C GLN A 365 6.49 -19.26 -1.86
N GLY A 366 6.86 -20.13 -0.93
CA GLY A 366 8.14 -20.83 -0.93
C GLY A 366 9.07 -20.34 0.17
N ASP A 367 10.37 -20.33 -0.12
CA ASP A 367 11.43 -20.07 0.85
C ASP A 367 12.29 -18.88 0.44
N PHE A 368 12.68 -18.11 1.44
CA PHE A 368 13.75 -17.12 1.41
C PHE A 368 14.93 -17.64 2.22
N THR A 369 16.13 -17.57 1.66
CA THR A 369 17.38 -17.95 2.31
C THR A 369 18.35 -16.78 2.26
N LEU A 370 18.90 -16.41 3.43
CA LEU A 370 20.03 -15.50 3.55
C LEU A 370 21.26 -16.31 3.96
N THR A 371 22.27 -16.35 3.09
CA THR A 371 23.57 -16.96 3.37
C THR A 371 24.60 -15.87 3.63
N GLY A 372 25.21 -15.86 4.81
CA GLY A 372 26.27 -14.94 5.17
C GLY A 372 27.61 -15.24 4.49
N PRO A 373 28.59 -14.32 4.56
CA PRO A 373 29.92 -14.49 3.95
C PRO A 373 30.73 -15.64 4.57
N ASP A 374 30.37 -16.07 5.78
CA ASP A 374 30.94 -17.23 6.46
C ASP A 374 30.28 -18.57 6.06
N GLY A 375 29.27 -18.52 5.18
CA GLY A 375 28.49 -19.68 4.74
C GLY A 375 27.36 -20.08 5.67
N THR A 376 27.11 -19.35 6.76
CA THR A 376 25.94 -19.59 7.61
C THR A 376 24.65 -19.22 6.87
N ALA A 377 23.64 -20.08 6.91
CA ALA A 377 22.39 -19.87 6.18
C ALA A 377 21.19 -19.81 7.13
N GLU A 378 20.38 -18.76 7.00
CA GLU A 378 19.08 -18.60 7.64
C GLU A 378 18.00 -18.80 6.57
N GLN A 379 17.06 -19.72 6.81
CA GLN A 379 15.96 -20.00 5.88
C GLN A 379 14.61 -19.74 6.55
N HIS A 380 13.74 -19.04 5.83
CA HIS A 380 12.41 -18.66 6.29
C HIS A 380 11.38 -18.82 5.18
N PRO A 381 10.10 -19.13 5.50
CA PRO A 381 9.03 -19.04 4.51
C PRO A 381 8.89 -17.59 4.01
N ILE A 382 8.50 -17.44 2.75
CA ILE A 382 8.20 -16.12 2.18
C ILE A 382 6.92 -15.56 2.82
N GLY A 383 7.02 -14.36 3.40
CA GLY A 383 5.88 -13.67 4.00
C GLY A 383 6.29 -12.44 4.82
N THR A 384 5.38 -11.48 4.93
CA THR A 384 5.63 -10.24 5.67
C THR A 384 5.63 -10.51 7.18
N GLY A 385 6.75 -10.16 7.84
CA GLY A 385 6.95 -10.38 9.27
C GLY A 385 7.55 -11.74 9.63
N LEU A 386 7.84 -12.61 8.65
CA LEU A 386 8.47 -13.91 8.87
C LEU A 386 9.99 -13.85 8.64
N GLY A 387 10.79 -14.08 9.68
CA GLY A 387 12.25 -14.15 9.60
C GLY A 387 12.94 -12.81 9.39
N VAL A 388 12.41 -11.97 8.50
CA VAL A 388 12.77 -10.57 8.32
C VAL A 388 11.67 -9.70 8.92
N ARG A 389 12.09 -8.83 9.83
CA ARG A 389 11.26 -7.80 10.44
C ARG A 389 10.66 -6.89 9.36
N ASP A 390 9.34 -6.67 9.36
CA ASP A 390 8.69 -5.71 8.46
C ASP A 390 9.05 -4.27 8.89
N THR A 391 9.79 -3.58 8.02
CA THR A 391 10.26 -2.19 8.22
C THR A 391 9.75 -1.27 7.11
N SER A 392 8.71 -1.67 6.38
CA SER A 392 8.14 -0.90 5.26
C SER A 392 7.65 0.51 5.65
N GLU A 393 7.37 0.75 6.93
CA GLU A 393 6.96 2.04 7.48
C GLU A 393 8.13 2.96 7.89
N VAL A 394 9.30 2.39 8.18
CA VAL A 394 10.55 3.10 8.56
C VAL A 394 11.71 2.32 7.96
N VAL A 395 12.03 2.61 6.70
CA VAL A 395 13.00 1.86 5.88
C VAL A 395 14.38 1.84 6.54
N ALA A 396 14.75 2.92 7.23
CA ALA A 396 16.02 3.04 7.91
C ALA A 396 16.22 1.99 9.03
N ALA A 397 15.16 1.37 9.55
CA ALA A 397 15.22 0.29 10.54
C ALA A 397 15.48 -1.10 9.93
N ALA A 398 15.61 -1.20 8.60
CA ALA A 398 15.85 -2.45 7.89
C ALA A 398 17.15 -3.15 8.34
N ARG A 399 17.10 -4.49 8.42
CA ARG A 399 18.28 -5.32 8.71
C ARG A 399 19.25 -5.27 7.53
N THR A 400 20.53 -5.04 7.81
CA THR A 400 21.56 -5.08 6.76
C THR A 400 22.20 -6.47 6.65
N ALA A 401 22.13 -7.07 5.46
CA ALA A 401 22.96 -8.19 5.07
C ALA A 401 24.35 -7.66 4.66
N PRO A 402 25.45 -8.21 5.21
CA PRO A 402 26.79 -7.73 4.90
C PRO A 402 27.21 -8.04 3.47
N ALA A 403 28.22 -7.33 2.96
CA ALA A 403 28.88 -7.66 1.70
C ALA A 403 29.42 -9.10 1.73
N GLY A 404 29.35 -9.78 0.59
CA GLY A 404 29.66 -11.20 0.43
C GLY A 404 28.51 -12.16 0.77
N SER A 405 27.35 -11.64 1.18
CA SER A 405 26.15 -12.48 1.40
C SER A 405 25.51 -12.93 0.09
N ALA A 406 24.69 -13.96 0.13
CA ALA A 406 23.81 -14.37 -0.96
C ALA A 406 22.37 -14.48 -0.46
N LEU A 407 21.44 -13.81 -1.15
CA LEU A 407 20.01 -13.88 -0.87
C LEU A 407 19.36 -14.71 -1.97
N ALA A 408 18.53 -15.69 -1.62
CA ALA A 408 17.85 -16.55 -2.59
C ALA A 408 16.38 -16.75 -2.23
N TRP A 409 15.51 -16.70 -3.24
CA TRP A 409 14.09 -17.01 -3.15
C TRP A 409 13.74 -18.15 -4.08
N THR A 410 12.89 -19.08 -3.65
CA THR A 410 12.38 -20.13 -4.54
C THR A 410 11.00 -20.61 -4.13
N ASP A 411 10.14 -20.84 -5.12
CA ASP A 411 8.85 -21.53 -5.00
C ASP A 411 8.95 -22.99 -5.50
N GLY A 412 10.18 -23.49 -5.71
CA GLY A 412 10.47 -24.79 -6.30
C GLY A 412 10.48 -24.84 -7.84
N THR A 413 9.85 -23.87 -8.52
CA THR A 413 9.80 -23.75 -9.99
C THR A 413 10.66 -22.58 -10.48
N ASN A 414 10.54 -21.46 -9.80
CA ASN A 414 11.27 -20.23 -10.01
C ASN A 414 12.31 -20.06 -8.90
N ARG A 415 13.44 -19.47 -9.26
CA ARG A 415 14.46 -19.07 -8.31
C ARG A 415 15.01 -17.70 -8.68
N VAL A 416 15.08 -16.83 -7.69
CA VAL A 416 15.72 -15.52 -7.81
C VAL A 416 16.88 -15.49 -6.83
N GLU A 417 18.09 -15.13 -7.28
CA GLU A 417 19.25 -14.96 -6.40
C GLU A 417 19.91 -13.61 -6.58
N LEU A 418 20.32 -13.05 -5.45
CA LEU A 418 20.99 -11.76 -5.34
C LEU A 418 22.33 -11.96 -4.62
N PRO A 419 23.44 -12.11 -5.36
CA PRO A 419 24.77 -12.06 -4.77
C PRO A 419 25.05 -10.62 -4.33
N ALA A 420 25.25 -10.41 -3.03
CA ALA A 420 25.47 -9.11 -2.42
C ALA A 420 26.96 -8.77 -2.42
N GLY A 421 27.46 -8.15 -3.49
CA GLY A 421 28.83 -7.61 -3.53
C GLY A 421 29.05 -6.46 -2.53
N HIS A 422 27.98 -5.75 -2.19
CA HIS A 422 27.92 -4.67 -1.22
C HIS A 422 26.80 -4.93 -0.21
N PRO A 423 26.74 -4.23 0.94
CA PRO A 423 25.67 -4.42 1.91
C PRO A 423 24.27 -4.19 1.31
N VAL A 424 23.30 -5.02 1.68
CA VAL A 424 21.90 -4.96 1.21
C VAL A 424 20.98 -4.81 2.40
N ARG A 425 20.02 -3.88 2.36
CA ARG A 425 19.04 -3.73 3.45
C ARG A 425 17.77 -4.51 3.13
N LEU A 426 17.36 -5.35 4.07
CA LEU A 426 16.18 -6.21 4.02
C LEU A 426 15.01 -5.47 4.67
N ILE A 427 14.13 -4.89 3.85
CA ILE A 427 12.96 -4.14 4.33
C ILE A 427 11.84 -5.12 4.74
N THR A 428 11.64 -6.14 3.91
CA THR A 428 10.82 -7.33 4.18
C THR A 428 11.54 -8.56 3.61
N THR A 429 10.92 -9.74 3.68
CA THR A 429 11.48 -10.93 3.02
C THR A 429 11.60 -10.76 1.51
N THR A 430 10.75 -9.95 0.87
CA THR A 430 10.70 -9.82 -0.61
C THR A 430 11.09 -8.44 -1.11
N LEU A 431 11.26 -7.45 -0.23
CA LEU A 431 11.64 -6.09 -0.59
C LEU A 431 13.02 -5.76 -0.01
N VAL A 432 13.94 -5.39 -0.89
CA VAL A 432 15.31 -5.00 -0.52
C VAL A 432 15.66 -3.62 -1.07
N GLU A 433 16.52 -2.92 -0.36
CA GLU A 433 17.17 -1.70 -0.80
C GLU A 433 18.65 -1.99 -1.11
N ARG A 434 19.11 -1.54 -2.28
CA ARG A 434 20.52 -1.60 -2.66
C ARG A 434 21.01 -0.20 -3.01
N HIS A 435 22.22 0.10 -2.55
CA HIS A 435 22.91 1.33 -2.91
C HIS A 435 23.80 1.08 -4.13
N LEU A 436 23.90 2.10 -4.97
CA LEU A 436 24.89 2.12 -6.04
C LEU A 436 26.22 2.57 -5.45
N GLU A 437 27.11 1.60 -5.26
CA GLU A 437 28.49 1.80 -4.85
C GLU A 437 29.39 1.49 -6.06
N PRO A 438 30.29 2.41 -6.46
CA PRO A 438 31.11 2.21 -7.64
C PRO A 438 32.26 1.26 -7.32
N ASP A 439 32.54 0.35 -8.25
CA ASP A 439 33.74 -0.48 -8.22
C ASP A 439 34.99 0.37 -8.50
N ALA A 440 36.17 -0.26 -8.49
CA ALA A 440 37.46 0.42 -8.72
C ALA A 440 37.56 1.15 -10.07
N ASP A 441 36.72 0.78 -11.06
CA ASP A 441 36.64 1.41 -12.38
C ASP A 441 35.59 2.53 -12.45
N GLY A 442 34.97 2.90 -11.32
CA GLY A 442 33.97 3.97 -11.23
C GLY A 442 32.55 3.56 -11.65
N THR A 443 32.32 2.29 -12.00
CA THR A 443 31.00 1.78 -12.40
C THR A 443 30.36 1.03 -11.23
N ALA A 444 29.11 1.33 -10.90
CA ALA A 444 28.34 0.58 -9.91
C ALA A 444 27.60 -0.58 -10.58
N ARG A 445 27.75 -1.81 -10.06
CA ARG A 445 27.19 -3.01 -10.68
C ARG A 445 26.24 -3.75 -9.76
N LEU A 446 25.05 -4.05 -10.28
CA LEU A 446 24.09 -4.94 -9.63
C LEU A 446 23.89 -6.19 -10.50
N ARG A 447 23.79 -7.32 -9.82
CA ARG A 447 23.59 -8.63 -10.43
C ARG A 447 22.39 -9.32 -9.79
N THR A 448 21.54 -9.93 -10.63
CA THR A 448 20.41 -10.77 -10.21
C THR A 448 20.38 -12.00 -11.11
N GLU A 449 20.30 -13.19 -10.51
CA GLU A 449 20.15 -14.47 -11.19
C GLU A 449 18.70 -14.91 -11.14
N LEU A 450 18.15 -15.32 -12.28
CA LEU A 450 16.79 -15.78 -12.44
C LEU A 450 16.83 -17.14 -13.15
N ALA A 451 16.32 -18.16 -12.48
CA ALA A 451 16.14 -19.48 -13.06
C ALA A 451 14.66 -19.83 -13.09
N THR A 452 14.21 -20.34 -14.23
CA THR A 452 12.87 -20.84 -14.46
C THR A 452 12.98 -22.28 -14.95
N GLY A 453 12.10 -23.17 -14.50
CA GLY A 453 12.11 -24.53 -15.00
C GLY A 453 11.02 -25.40 -14.38
N PRO A 454 10.46 -26.34 -15.15
CA PRO A 454 9.46 -27.24 -14.62
C PRO A 454 10.10 -28.22 -13.64
N ARG A 455 9.50 -28.34 -12.46
CA ARG A 455 9.64 -29.54 -11.63
C ARG A 455 8.26 -30.17 -11.47
N PRO A 456 8.14 -31.51 -11.48
CA PRO A 456 6.86 -32.16 -11.17
C PRO A 456 6.41 -31.73 -9.78
N VAL A 457 5.24 -31.11 -9.70
CA VAL A 457 4.52 -30.96 -8.44
C VAL A 457 4.31 -32.36 -7.91
N ALA A 458 4.91 -32.67 -6.76
CA ALA A 458 4.57 -33.88 -6.05
C ALA A 458 3.13 -33.71 -5.57
N THR A 459 2.18 -34.29 -6.29
CA THR A 459 0.81 -34.45 -5.80
C THR A 459 0.88 -35.36 -4.58
N ARG A 460 0.89 -34.76 -3.40
CA ARG A 460 0.65 -35.51 -2.18
C ARG A 460 -0.83 -35.89 -2.14
N PRO A 461 -1.17 -37.15 -1.86
CA PRO A 461 -2.55 -37.48 -1.55
C PRO A 461 -2.97 -36.67 -0.33
N VAL A 462 -4.09 -35.94 -0.47
CA VAL A 462 -4.78 -35.35 0.67
C VAL A 462 -5.01 -36.47 1.67
N ALA A 463 -4.53 -36.31 2.90
CA ALA A 463 -4.82 -37.29 3.94
C ALA A 463 -6.34 -37.43 4.05
N ASP A 464 -6.86 -38.67 4.12
CA ASP A 464 -8.28 -38.94 4.36
C ASP A 464 -8.69 -38.34 5.71
N ALA A 465 -9.09 -37.08 5.66
CA ALA A 465 -9.44 -36.30 6.82
C ALA A 465 -10.91 -36.50 7.10
N ARG A 466 -11.18 -36.97 8.31
CA ARG A 466 -12.55 -37.18 8.76
C ARG A 466 -13.21 -35.82 8.96
N LEU A 467 -14.10 -35.45 8.05
CA LEU A 467 -15.02 -34.33 8.20
C LEU A 467 -15.87 -34.52 9.46
N LEU A 468 -16.35 -33.40 10.01
CA LEU A 468 -17.38 -33.46 11.05
C LEU A 468 -18.61 -34.20 10.52
N ASP A 469 -19.18 -35.05 11.38
CA ASP A 469 -20.45 -35.71 11.13
C ASP A 469 -21.51 -34.97 11.95
N GLY A 470 -22.48 -34.34 11.28
CA GLY A 470 -23.41 -33.44 11.94
C GLY A 470 -24.18 -32.54 10.98
N GLN A 471 -24.91 -31.59 11.56
CA GLN A 471 -25.79 -30.67 10.84
C GLN A 471 -25.12 -29.32 10.59
N ARG A 472 -25.22 -28.84 9.34
CA ARG A 472 -24.77 -27.52 8.91
C ARG A 472 -25.91 -26.52 8.98
N LYS A 473 -25.65 -25.33 9.50
CA LYS A 473 -26.53 -24.16 9.38
C LYS A 473 -25.76 -23.00 8.77
N LEU A 474 -26.29 -22.44 7.68
CA LEU A 474 -25.67 -21.34 6.96
C LEU A 474 -26.75 -20.30 6.62
N THR A 475 -26.43 -19.03 6.83
CA THR A 475 -27.36 -17.91 6.61
C THR A 475 -26.70 -16.84 5.74
N VAL A 476 -27.27 -16.62 4.55
CA VAL A 476 -26.88 -15.56 3.62
C VAL A 476 -27.89 -14.42 3.72
N LYS A 477 -27.40 -13.17 3.67
CA LYS A 477 -28.26 -11.98 3.68
C LYS A 477 -27.78 -10.95 2.67
N ALA A 478 -28.67 -10.60 1.74
CA ALA A 478 -28.45 -9.52 0.77
C ALA A 478 -28.08 -8.17 1.43
N ALA A 479 -28.77 -7.78 2.52
CA ALA A 479 -28.48 -6.53 3.24
C ALA A 479 -27.06 -6.45 3.85
N ALA A 480 -26.39 -7.59 4.04
CA ALA A 480 -24.99 -7.65 4.48
C ALA A 480 -24.02 -7.95 3.33
N GLY A 481 -24.53 -8.26 2.13
CA GLY A 481 -23.75 -8.68 0.96
C GLY A 481 -23.02 -10.02 1.14
N GLY A 482 -23.48 -10.89 2.06
CA GLY A 482 -22.61 -11.92 2.61
C GLY A 482 -23.26 -13.06 3.40
N ILE A 483 -22.43 -14.04 3.79
CA ILE A 483 -22.77 -15.02 4.84
C ILE A 483 -22.69 -14.32 6.19
N THR A 484 -23.80 -14.31 6.94
CA THR A 484 -23.89 -13.67 8.27
C THR A 484 -23.87 -14.67 9.42
N GLY A 485 -24.02 -15.96 9.13
CA GLY A 485 -23.89 -17.03 10.11
C GLY A 485 -23.52 -18.34 9.43
N TRP A 486 -22.58 -19.07 10.02
CA TRP A 486 -22.23 -20.43 9.62
C TRP A 486 -21.78 -21.23 10.84
N THR A 487 -22.46 -22.34 11.09
CA THR A 487 -22.09 -23.34 12.08
C THR A 487 -22.07 -24.75 11.48
N GLU A 488 -21.11 -25.57 11.90
CA GLU A 488 -21.04 -27.01 11.61
C GLU A 488 -21.08 -27.80 12.92
N ASP A 489 -22.12 -28.59 13.13
CA ASP A 489 -22.34 -29.34 14.38
C ASP A 489 -22.15 -28.50 15.65
N GLY A 490 -22.73 -27.29 15.64
CA GLY A 490 -22.59 -26.32 16.75
C GLY A 490 -21.25 -25.57 16.80
N THR A 491 -20.23 -25.98 16.04
CA THR A 491 -19.00 -25.20 15.86
C THR A 491 -19.26 -23.98 15.01
N LYS A 492 -19.03 -22.79 15.57
CA LYS A 492 -19.06 -21.54 14.81
C LYS A 492 -17.83 -21.45 13.90
N VAL A 493 -18.07 -21.21 12.61
CA VAL A 493 -17.00 -21.20 11.59
C VAL A 493 -16.55 -19.79 11.26
N LEU A 494 -17.51 -18.90 10.99
CA LEU A 494 -17.26 -17.51 10.64
C LEU A 494 -17.81 -16.55 11.71
N ARG A 495 -17.13 -15.43 11.87
CA ARG A 495 -17.58 -14.31 12.70
C ARG A 495 -18.20 -13.24 11.82
N SER A 496 -19.25 -12.57 12.29
CA SER A 496 -19.91 -11.47 11.56
C SER A 496 -20.48 -10.46 12.57
N PRO A 497 -20.45 -9.14 12.27
CA PRO A 497 -21.08 -8.11 13.09
C PRO A 497 -22.55 -7.87 12.73
N ALA A 498 -23.09 -8.56 11.70
CA ALA A 498 -24.46 -8.38 11.23
C ALA A 498 -25.48 -8.49 12.39
N PRO A 499 -26.55 -7.66 12.38
CA PRO A 499 -26.94 -6.71 11.34
C PRO A 499 -26.23 -5.35 11.39
N ARG A 500 -25.20 -5.18 12.23
CA ARG A 500 -24.41 -3.95 12.31
C ARG A 500 -23.22 -4.00 11.36
N THR A 501 -22.62 -2.84 11.12
CA THR A 501 -21.30 -2.70 10.50
C THR A 501 -20.27 -2.28 11.53
N ARG A 502 -19.02 -2.72 11.35
CA ARG A 502 -17.87 -2.35 12.19
C ARG A 502 -16.60 -2.30 11.34
N PRO A 503 -15.54 -1.62 11.78
CA PRO A 503 -14.24 -1.80 11.14
C PRO A 503 -13.67 -3.20 11.40
N PHE A 504 -12.92 -3.74 10.44
CA PHE A 504 -12.12 -4.95 10.56
C PHE A 504 -10.76 -4.73 9.90
N GLY A 505 -9.69 -4.62 10.69
CA GLY A 505 -8.39 -4.21 10.15
C GLY A 505 -8.51 -2.87 9.43
N CYS A 506 -8.19 -2.85 8.13
CA CYS A 506 -8.30 -1.65 7.29
C CYS A 506 -9.62 -1.55 6.51
N ASN A 507 -10.52 -2.53 6.65
CA ASN A 507 -11.89 -2.43 6.13
C ASN A 507 -12.75 -1.58 7.09
N PRO A 508 -13.24 -0.39 6.68
CA PRO A 508 -14.01 0.48 7.56
C PRO A 508 -15.46 0.02 7.81
N ARG A 509 -16.01 -0.89 6.98
CA ARG A 509 -17.43 -1.24 6.93
C ARG A 509 -17.70 -2.75 6.80
N TRP A 510 -17.01 -3.56 7.60
CA TRP A 510 -17.25 -5.01 7.66
C TRP A 510 -18.65 -5.34 8.20
N SER A 511 -19.37 -6.20 7.49
CA SER A 511 -20.78 -6.58 7.75
C SER A 511 -20.99 -8.09 7.84
N ALA A 512 -20.26 -8.89 7.06
CA ALA A 512 -20.49 -10.33 6.88
C ALA A 512 -19.24 -11.16 7.17
N GLY A 513 -19.44 -12.42 7.54
CA GLY A 513 -18.33 -13.35 7.79
C GLY A 513 -17.68 -13.90 6.53
N ALA A 514 -18.41 -13.88 5.42
CA ALA A 514 -17.86 -14.05 4.08
C ALA A 514 -18.57 -13.12 3.09
N TRP A 515 -17.82 -12.50 2.20
CA TRP A 515 -18.32 -11.61 1.15
C TRP A 515 -17.34 -11.59 -0.03
N VAL A 516 -17.76 -11.01 -1.14
CA VAL A 516 -16.97 -10.93 -2.37
C VAL A 516 -16.74 -9.47 -2.74
N THR A 517 -15.53 -9.14 -3.18
CA THR A 517 -15.20 -7.85 -3.80
C THR A 517 -14.44 -8.04 -5.11
N ARG A 518 -14.50 -7.02 -5.98
CA ARG A 518 -13.51 -6.80 -7.02
C ARG A 518 -12.34 -6.04 -6.39
N GLU A 519 -11.13 -6.47 -6.66
CA GLU A 519 -9.91 -5.86 -6.15
C GLU A 519 -8.96 -5.55 -7.29
N HIS A 520 -8.02 -4.64 -7.04
CA HIS A 520 -6.89 -4.45 -7.94
C HIS A 520 -6.00 -5.71 -8.00
N HIS A 521 -5.22 -5.77 -9.06
CA HIS A 521 -4.28 -6.83 -9.34
C HIS A 521 -3.27 -6.93 -8.20
N ARG A 522 -3.11 -8.14 -7.66
CA ARG A 522 -2.25 -8.39 -6.49
C ARG A 522 -0.76 -8.05 -6.69
N HIS A 523 -0.33 -7.86 -7.94
CA HIS A 523 1.03 -7.43 -8.30
C HIS A 523 1.15 -5.93 -8.62
N SER A 524 0.06 -5.16 -8.52
CA SER A 524 0.13 -3.70 -8.62
C SER A 524 1.06 -3.16 -7.55
N LEU A 525 2.10 -2.42 -7.95
CA LEU A 525 3.03 -1.79 -7.01
C LEU A 525 2.33 -0.73 -6.17
N ALA A 526 1.43 0.04 -6.79
CA ALA A 526 0.75 1.15 -6.16
C ALA A 526 -0.27 0.69 -5.13
N THR A 527 -1.05 -0.35 -5.45
CA THR A 527 -2.22 -0.79 -4.68
C THR A 527 -2.06 -2.17 -4.06
N GLY A 528 -1.41 -3.12 -4.73
CA GLY A 528 -1.43 -4.53 -4.32
C GLY A 528 -2.86 -5.08 -4.15
N LEU A 529 -3.01 -6.16 -3.38
CA LEU A 529 -4.34 -6.70 -3.09
C LEU A 529 -5.01 -5.89 -1.96
N GLY A 530 -6.23 -5.38 -2.17
CA GLY A 530 -6.95 -4.58 -1.19
C GLY A 530 -7.49 -5.36 0.01
N TRP A 531 -8.34 -4.75 0.83
CA TRP A 531 -8.79 -5.28 2.14
C TRP A 531 -10.25 -5.73 2.19
N GLY A 532 -10.86 -5.99 1.04
CA GLY A 532 -12.26 -6.40 0.97
C GLY A 532 -13.20 -5.27 1.35
N VAL A 533 -12.86 -4.03 1.02
CA VAL A 533 -13.78 -2.90 1.21
C VAL A 533 -14.83 -2.97 0.11
N PRO A 534 -16.10 -3.23 0.45
CA PRO A 534 -17.12 -3.25 -0.58
C PRO A 534 -17.28 -1.83 -1.15
N THR A 535 -17.29 -1.69 -2.49
CA THR A 535 -18.06 -0.60 -3.14
C THR A 535 -19.49 -0.70 -2.63
N GLU A 536 -20.33 0.34 -2.54
CA GLU A 536 -21.68 0.20 -1.96
C GLU A 536 -22.66 -0.49 -2.92
N PRO A 537 -22.79 -1.85 -3.01
CA PRO A 537 -23.57 -2.45 -4.07
C PRO A 537 -24.96 -2.70 -3.51
N ALA A 538 -26.00 -2.50 -4.32
CA ALA A 538 -27.29 -3.08 -4.01
C ALA A 538 -27.20 -4.60 -4.25
N TRP A 539 -26.80 -5.36 -3.24
CA TRP A 539 -26.85 -6.82 -3.29
C TRP A 539 -28.31 -7.28 -3.26
N GLU A 540 -28.65 -8.17 -4.18
CA GLU A 540 -29.96 -8.77 -4.36
C GLU A 540 -29.89 -10.28 -4.06
N GLN A 541 -30.95 -10.83 -3.45
CA GLN A 541 -31.04 -12.26 -3.19
C GLN A 541 -31.55 -12.98 -4.45
N LYS A 542 -30.72 -13.84 -5.07
CA LYS A 542 -31.15 -14.69 -6.20
C LYS A 542 -32.03 -15.86 -5.72
N HIS A 543 -31.53 -16.56 -4.71
CA HIS A 543 -32.14 -17.70 -4.01
C HIS A 543 -31.48 -17.78 -2.62
N PRO A 544 -31.92 -18.64 -1.67
CA PRO A 544 -31.47 -18.58 -0.27
C PRO A 544 -29.95 -18.63 -0.01
N LEU A 545 -29.16 -19.15 -0.97
CA LEU A 545 -27.71 -19.30 -0.89
C LEU A 545 -26.96 -18.61 -2.03
N GLY A 546 -27.60 -17.66 -2.73
CA GLY A 546 -27.01 -16.95 -3.87
C GLY A 546 -27.32 -15.47 -3.85
N LEU A 547 -26.31 -14.65 -4.14
CA LEU A 547 -26.41 -13.20 -4.20
C LEU A 547 -25.91 -12.66 -5.55
N ALA A 548 -26.47 -11.53 -5.97
CA ALA A 548 -26.02 -10.77 -7.13
C ALA A 548 -25.87 -9.29 -6.76
N ALA A 549 -24.86 -8.62 -7.29
CA ALA A 549 -24.79 -7.17 -7.37
C ALA A 549 -24.75 -6.81 -8.87
N PRO A 550 -25.92 -6.59 -9.50
CA PRO A 550 -26.01 -6.41 -10.95
C PRO A 550 -25.21 -5.22 -11.49
N GLN A 551 -25.16 -4.12 -10.71
CA GLN A 551 -24.42 -2.90 -11.06
C GLN A 551 -22.91 -3.16 -11.17
N GLU A 552 -22.38 -3.97 -10.26
CA GLU A 552 -20.97 -4.36 -10.22
C GLU A 552 -20.67 -5.58 -11.13
N ARG A 553 -21.70 -6.16 -11.73
CA ARG A 553 -21.66 -7.38 -12.56
C ARG A 553 -20.95 -8.53 -11.84
N ILE A 554 -21.25 -8.70 -10.55
CA ILE A 554 -20.70 -9.76 -9.72
C ILE A 554 -21.82 -10.56 -9.07
N SER A 555 -21.65 -11.87 -8.98
CA SER A 555 -22.55 -12.76 -8.26
C SER A 555 -21.79 -13.93 -7.66
N TRP A 556 -22.37 -14.54 -6.64
CA TRP A 556 -21.78 -15.74 -6.04
C TRP A 556 -22.86 -16.64 -5.44
N GLU A 557 -22.55 -17.92 -5.42
CA GLU A 557 -23.46 -18.99 -5.05
C GLU A 557 -22.76 -19.96 -4.11
N VAL A 558 -23.51 -20.41 -3.10
CA VAL A 558 -23.02 -21.33 -2.09
C VAL A 558 -23.73 -22.67 -2.25
N THR A 559 -22.96 -23.70 -2.57
CA THR A 559 -23.42 -25.09 -2.50
C THR A 559 -23.04 -25.64 -1.13
N ALA A 560 -24.01 -25.73 -0.22
CA ALA A 560 -23.80 -26.20 1.16
C ALA A 560 -24.78 -27.34 1.52
N PRO A 561 -24.37 -28.61 1.35
CA PRO A 561 -25.18 -29.74 1.82
C PRO A 561 -25.49 -29.64 3.32
N GLU A 562 -26.66 -30.11 3.76
CA GLU A 562 -27.07 -30.08 5.18
C GLU A 562 -26.13 -30.91 6.07
N GLN A 563 -25.54 -31.97 5.52
CA GLN A 563 -24.57 -32.81 6.22
C GLN A 563 -23.15 -32.24 6.10
N CYS A 564 -22.45 -32.15 7.24
CA CYS A 564 -21.07 -31.67 7.32
C CYS A 564 -20.05 -32.58 6.59
N ALA A 565 -20.42 -33.84 6.32
CA ALA A 565 -19.61 -34.82 5.59
C ALA A 565 -19.33 -34.46 4.11
N ARG A 566 -19.85 -33.34 3.60
CA ARG A 566 -19.49 -32.77 2.30
C ARG A 566 -19.03 -31.32 2.44
N PRO A 567 -17.98 -30.90 1.73
CA PRO A 567 -17.48 -29.53 1.80
C PRO A 567 -18.53 -28.53 1.30
N VAL A 568 -18.42 -27.29 1.80
CA VAL A 568 -19.11 -26.14 1.21
C VAL A 568 -18.32 -25.72 -0.03
N ARG A 569 -19.00 -25.52 -1.14
CA ARG A 569 -18.43 -24.94 -2.35
C ARG A 569 -19.00 -23.54 -2.54
N ILE A 570 -18.13 -22.57 -2.80
CA ILE A 570 -18.49 -21.19 -3.13
C ILE A 570 -18.01 -20.90 -4.54
N ASP A 571 -18.96 -20.63 -5.43
CA ASP A 571 -18.70 -20.25 -6.82
C ASP A 571 -18.92 -18.74 -6.97
N VAL A 572 -17.94 -18.04 -7.52
CA VAL A 572 -17.96 -16.59 -7.76
C VAL A 572 -17.91 -16.36 -9.26
N HIS A 573 -18.80 -15.52 -9.76
CA HIS A 573 -18.92 -15.19 -11.18
C HIS A 573 -18.91 -13.66 -11.34
N ALA A 574 -17.89 -13.16 -12.04
CA ALA A 574 -17.62 -11.75 -12.27
C ALA A 574 -17.18 -11.52 -13.74
N PRO A 575 -18.10 -11.58 -14.71
CA PRO A 575 -17.80 -11.55 -16.14
C PRO A 575 -17.15 -10.25 -16.63
N GLY A 576 -17.20 -9.20 -15.83
CA GLY A 576 -16.53 -7.92 -16.10
C GLY A 576 -15.36 -7.62 -15.16
N ALA A 577 -14.83 -8.60 -14.43
CA ALA A 577 -13.66 -8.40 -13.58
C ALA A 577 -12.39 -8.26 -14.44
N ASP A 578 -11.87 -7.04 -14.50
CA ASP A 578 -10.67 -6.71 -15.29
C ASP A 578 -9.36 -7.06 -14.58
N GLU A 579 -9.40 -7.25 -13.24
CA GLU A 579 -8.24 -7.51 -12.41
C GLU A 579 -8.44 -8.74 -11.50
N GLU A 580 -8.90 -8.56 -10.26
CA GLU A 580 -9.03 -9.65 -9.28
C GLU A 580 -10.45 -9.75 -8.74
N THR A 581 -10.89 -10.98 -8.50
CA THR A 581 -12.08 -11.24 -7.67
C THR A 581 -11.66 -11.99 -6.42
N VAL A 582 -12.12 -11.51 -5.26
CA VAL A 582 -11.69 -12.05 -3.97
C VAL A 582 -12.90 -12.42 -3.12
N LEU A 583 -12.93 -13.68 -2.66
CA LEU A 583 -13.78 -14.13 -1.58
C LEU A 583 -13.07 -13.88 -0.25
N TRP A 584 -13.61 -13.00 0.58
CA TRP A 584 -13.09 -12.71 1.90
C TRP A 584 -13.76 -13.55 2.96
N LEU A 585 -13.01 -14.00 3.96
CA LEU A 585 -13.50 -14.76 5.11
C LEU A 585 -12.93 -14.18 6.41
N THR A 586 -13.76 -14.10 7.44
CA THR A 586 -13.34 -13.80 8.81
C THR A 586 -13.65 -14.99 9.71
N PRO A 587 -12.71 -15.96 9.86
CA PRO A 587 -12.91 -17.14 10.69
C PRO A 587 -13.13 -16.78 12.17
N ASP A 588 -13.84 -17.65 12.89
CA ASP A 588 -14.09 -17.51 14.32
C ASP A 588 -12.88 -18.00 15.13
N THR A 589 -11.81 -17.21 15.16
CA THR A 589 -10.54 -17.56 15.81
C THR A 589 -10.35 -16.80 17.14
N PRO A 590 -9.50 -17.32 18.04
CA PRO A 590 -8.87 -16.49 19.07
C PRO A 590 -8.02 -15.36 18.43
N ALA A 591 -7.53 -14.44 19.27
CA ALA A 591 -6.69 -13.33 18.82
C ALA A 591 -5.41 -13.82 18.11
N ASP A 592 -4.77 -14.83 18.70
CA ASP A 592 -3.64 -15.56 18.14
C ASP A 592 -4.05 -17.00 17.90
N THR A 593 -3.78 -17.53 16.70
CA THR A 593 -4.21 -18.86 16.28
C THR A 593 -3.16 -19.56 15.43
N ALA A 594 -3.16 -20.89 15.50
CA ALA A 594 -2.33 -21.72 14.63
C ALA A 594 -2.90 -21.78 13.21
N VAL A 595 -2.03 -21.70 12.22
CA VAL A 595 -2.36 -21.86 10.81
C VAL A 595 -1.42 -22.90 10.18
N VAL A 596 -1.97 -23.70 9.27
CA VAL A 596 -1.21 -24.63 8.44
C VAL A 596 -1.43 -24.24 6.99
N LEU A 597 -0.33 -24.10 6.25
CA LEU A 597 -0.35 -23.64 4.86
C LEU A 597 0.28 -24.68 3.95
N ASP A 598 -0.26 -24.82 2.74
CA ASP A 598 0.51 -25.31 1.60
C ASP A 598 1.15 -24.11 0.91
N SER A 599 2.46 -23.96 1.06
CA SER A 599 3.26 -22.91 0.43
C SER A 599 4.15 -23.56 -0.62
N ALA A 600 3.76 -23.44 -1.88
CA ALA A 600 4.47 -24.02 -3.03
C ALA A 600 4.75 -25.54 -2.87
N GLY A 601 3.75 -26.32 -2.44
CA GLY A 601 3.85 -27.76 -2.22
C GLY A 601 4.49 -28.16 -0.89
N THR A 602 4.86 -27.19 -0.06
CA THR A 602 5.48 -27.41 1.25
C THR A 602 4.53 -27.02 2.37
N ARG A 603 4.23 -27.99 3.23
CA ARG A 603 3.44 -27.78 4.45
C ARG A 603 4.21 -26.91 5.45
N ARG A 604 3.61 -25.80 5.87
CA ARG A 604 4.14 -24.89 6.90
C ARG A 604 3.16 -24.76 8.05
N GLU A 605 3.66 -24.86 9.27
CA GLU A 605 2.89 -24.53 10.48
C GLU A 605 3.37 -23.18 11.00
N LEU A 606 2.46 -22.23 11.17
CA LEU A 606 2.75 -20.88 11.67
C LEU A 606 1.77 -20.51 12.79
N ASP A 607 2.14 -19.51 13.56
CA ASP A 607 1.25 -18.81 14.49
C ASP A 607 0.86 -17.45 13.88
N SER A 608 -0.40 -17.05 13.98
CA SER A 608 -0.86 -15.75 13.43
C SER A 608 -0.18 -14.55 14.09
N ALA A 609 0.32 -14.66 15.32
CA ALA A 609 1.13 -13.62 15.96
C ALA A 609 2.50 -13.43 15.30
N GLY A 610 2.97 -14.44 14.54
CA GLY A 610 4.30 -14.46 13.93
C GLY A 610 4.37 -13.87 12.52
N PHE A 611 3.25 -13.49 11.90
CA PHE A 611 3.25 -12.88 10.56
C PHE A 611 2.19 -11.79 10.42
N ARG A 612 2.44 -10.86 9.49
CA ARG A 612 1.47 -9.85 9.07
C ARG A 612 0.67 -10.33 7.86
N GLN A 613 1.36 -10.89 6.87
CA GLN A 613 0.75 -11.39 5.63
C GLN A 613 1.53 -12.59 5.08
N VAL A 614 0.81 -13.63 4.67
CA VAL A 614 1.35 -14.81 3.99
C VAL A 614 0.41 -15.25 2.86
N TRP A 615 0.96 -15.95 1.88
CA TRP A 615 0.21 -16.52 0.77
C TRP A 615 0.35 -18.03 0.73
N ALA A 616 -0.67 -18.72 0.23
CA ALA A 616 -0.72 -20.17 0.19
C ALA A 616 -1.59 -20.67 -0.97
N ALA A 617 -1.33 -21.89 -1.43
CA ALA A 617 -2.21 -22.62 -2.34
C ALA A 617 -3.44 -23.20 -1.62
N ALA A 618 -3.26 -23.61 -0.36
CA ALA A 618 -4.32 -24.07 0.54
C ALA A 618 -3.99 -23.65 1.99
N ALA A 619 -5.01 -23.43 2.82
CA ALA A 619 -4.83 -23.01 4.20
C ALA A 619 -5.82 -23.66 5.16
N ALA A 620 -5.35 -24.03 6.35
CA ALA A 620 -6.15 -24.54 7.45
C ALA A 620 -5.91 -23.67 8.68
N VAL A 621 -6.99 -23.15 9.25
CA VAL A 621 -6.95 -22.22 10.38
C VAL A 621 -7.66 -22.83 11.57
N ARG A 622 -7.02 -22.80 12.74
CA ARG A 622 -7.64 -23.27 13.96
C ARG A 622 -8.72 -22.29 14.45
N LEU A 623 -9.93 -22.79 14.61
CA LEU A 623 -11.09 -22.08 15.14
C LEU A 623 -11.06 -22.04 16.68
N SER A 624 -11.85 -21.16 17.27
CA SER A 624 -12.00 -21.02 18.72
C SER A 624 -12.53 -22.30 19.40
N SER A 625 -13.23 -23.14 18.66
CA SER A 625 -13.68 -24.46 19.13
C SER A 625 -12.57 -25.51 19.19
N GLY A 626 -11.39 -25.22 18.62
CA GLY A 626 -10.28 -26.15 18.47
C GLY A 626 -10.29 -26.94 17.15
N HIS A 627 -11.39 -26.91 16.39
CA HIS A 627 -11.49 -27.46 15.04
C HIS A 627 -10.73 -26.61 14.02
N TRP A 628 -10.60 -27.09 12.78
CA TRP A 628 -9.85 -26.44 11.72
C TRP A 628 -10.76 -26.11 10.53
N LEU A 629 -10.80 -24.84 10.12
CA LEU A 629 -11.39 -24.42 8.86
C LEU A 629 -10.36 -24.56 7.76
N HIS A 630 -10.66 -25.38 6.75
CA HIS A 630 -9.81 -25.59 5.59
C HIS A 630 -10.38 -24.83 4.41
N VAL A 631 -9.49 -24.25 3.61
CA VAL A 631 -9.80 -23.44 2.44
C VAL A 631 -8.84 -23.85 1.32
N ALA A 632 -9.41 -24.19 0.16
CA ALA A 632 -8.65 -24.56 -1.04
C ALA A 632 -9.41 -24.18 -2.31
N PRO A 633 -8.73 -23.98 -3.45
CA PRO A 633 -9.38 -23.93 -4.76
C PRO A 633 -10.25 -25.17 -5.00
N ALA A 634 -11.42 -25.00 -5.61
CA ALA A 634 -12.32 -26.11 -5.94
C ALA A 634 -11.96 -26.82 -7.26
N GLY A 635 -11.12 -26.19 -8.09
CA GLY A 635 -10.61 -26.71 -9.35
C GLY A 635 -9.17 -27.21 -9.26
N GLY A 636 -8.59 -27.59 -10.40
CA GLY A 636 -7.17 -27.94 -10.50
C GLY A 636 -6.24 -26.72 -10.29
N PRO A 637 -4.92 -26.92 -10.35
CA PRO A 637 -3.96 -25.82 -10.18
C PRO A 637 -4.22 -24.70 -11.21
N GLY A 638 -4.25 -23.46 -10.73
CA GLY A 638 -4.48 -22.25 -11.51
C GLY A 638 -3.91 -21.01 -10.82
N SER A 639 -4.29 -19.80 -11.23
CA SER A 639 -3.86 -18.52 -10.62
C SER A 639 -4.50 -18.22 -9.26
N GLN A 640 -5.30 -19.16 -8.73
CA GLN A 640 -5.97 -19.04 -7.45
C GLN A 640 -4.95 -19.15 -6.31
N GLU A 641 -4.93 -18.16 -5.43
CA GLU A 641 -4.11 -18.19 -4.21
C GLU A 641 -4.92 -17.67 -3.03
N ILE A 642 -4.48 -18.02 -1.82
CA ILE A 642 -5.10 -17.61 -0.57
C ILE A 642 -4.13 -16.70 0.15
N VAL A 643 -4.54 -15.47 0.44
CA VAL A 643 -3.83 -14.55 1.34
C VAL A 643 -4.40 -14.67 2.75
N LEU A 644 -3.53 -14.69 3.75
CA LEU A 644 -3.90 -14.61 5.16
C LEU A 644 -3.26 -13.36 5.76
N ARG A 645 -4.05 -12.52 6.43
CA ARG A 645 -3.61 -11.29 7.09
C ARG A 645 -3.98 -11.29 8.56
N THR A 646 -2.99 -11.08 9.42
CA THR A 646 -3.23 -10.87 10.84
C THR A 646 -3.52 -9.40 11.09
N THR A 647 -4.59 -9.12 11.83
CA THR A 647 -5.00 -7.77 12.19
C THR A 647 -5.31 -7.70 13.68
N THR A 648 -5.39 -6.48 14.23
CA THR A 648 -5.88 -6.26 15.61
C THR A 648 -7.34 -6.68 15.79
N SER A 649 -8.11 -6.85 14.70
CA SER A 649 -9.49 -7.34 14.72
C SER A 649 -9.57 -8.88 14.60
N GLY A 650 -8.45 -9.55 14.33
CA GLY A 650 -8.33 -11.00 14.06
C GLY A 650 -7.87 -11.30 12.64
N LEU A 651 -7.90 -12.58 12.27
CA LEU A 651 -7.43 -13.06 10.97
C LEU A 651 -8.43 -12.72 9.84
N LEU A 652 -7.93 -12.21 8.72
CA LEU A 652 -8.64 -12.05 7.45
C LEU A 652 -8.05 -13.02 6.43
N ILE A 653 -8.91 -13.78 5.74
CA ILE A 653 -8.52 -14.65 4.64
C ILE A 653 -9.11 -14.07 3.36
N GLY A 654 -8.29 -13.95 2.31
CA GLY A 654 -8.73 -13.56 0.97
C GLY A 654 -8.41 -14.67 -0.03
N CYS A 655 -9.43 -15.25 -0.63
CA CYS A 655 -9.28 -16.24 -1.69
C CYS A 655 -9.33 -15.52 -3.03
N ALA A 656 -8.16 -15.22 -3.58
CA ALA A 656 -7.98 -14.34 -4.73
C ALA A 656 -7.84 -15.16 -6.02
N ALA A 657 -8.56 -14.74 -7.06
CA ALA A 657 -8.52 -15.36 -8.37
C ALA A 657 -8.52 -14.29 -9.47
N THR A 658 -7.70 -14.53 -10.49
CA THR A 658 -7.81 -13.80 -11.75
C THR A 658 -8.80 -14.48 -12.68
N GLY A 659 -9.58 -13.68 -13.41
CA GLY A 659 -10.57 -14.16 -14.36
C GLY A 659 -12.03 -14.02 -13.90
N THR A 660 -12.93 -14.47 -14.77
CA THR A 660 -14.38 -14.25 -14.65
C THR A 660 -15.09 -15.23 -13.73
N GLU A 661 -14.45 -16.34 -13.40
CA GLU A 661 -15.01 -17.40 -12.55
C GLU A 661 -13.96 -17.90 -11.56
N ALA A 662 -14.38 -18.08 -10.32
CA ALA A 662 -13.55 -18.66 -9.27
C ALA A 662 -14.38 -19.58 -8.40
N ALA A 663 -13.81 -20.70 -7.99
CA ALA A 663 -14.50 -21.64 -7.12
C ALA A 663 -13.60 -22.08 -5.97
N TRP A 664 -14.18 -22.14 -4.78
CA TRP A 664 -13.49 -22.41 -3.53
C TRP A 664 -14.20 -23.51 -2.74
N GLN A 665 -13.43 -24.42 -2.16
CA GLN A 665 -13.92 -25.45 -1.24
C GLN A 665 -13.53 -25.09 0.19
N LEU A 666 -14.52 -25.18 1.09
CA LEU A 666 -14.34 -24.94 2.50
C LEU A 666 -14.90 -26.11 3.31
N SER A 667 -14.19 -26.52 4.36
CA SER A 667 -14.60 -27.63 5.21
C SER A 667 -14.06 -27.51 6.63
N VAL A 668 -14.73 -28.16 7.60
CA VAL A 668 -14.31 -28.18 9.00
C VAL A 668 -13.87 -29.58 9.41
N HIS A 669 -12.69 -29.66 10.03
CA HIS A 669 -12.05 -30.91 10.43
C HIS A 669 -11.60 -30.86 11.89
N PRO A 670 -11.45 -32.01 12.57
CA PRO A 670 -10.85 -32.07 13.90
C PRO A 670 -9.33 -31.82 13.91
N ALA A 671 -8.67 -31.94 12.75
CA ALA A 671 -7.23 -31.77 12.58
C ALA A 671 -6.91 -31.04 11.25
N PRO A 672 -5.72 -30.44 11.10
CA PRO A 672 -5.29 -29.88 9.82
C PRO A 672 -4.97 -31.01 8.84
N ALA A 673 -5.47 -30.92 7.60
CA ALA A 673 -5.34 -31.95 6.56
C ALA A 673 -4.95 -31.31 5.22
N ILE A 674 -3.82 -30.63 5.29
CA ILE A 674 -3.10 -30.01 4.19
C ILE A 674 -1.76 -30.69 4.06
#